data_AF-A0A498I288-F1
#
_entry.id   AF-A0A498I288-F1
#
_cell.length_a   1.000
_cell.length_b   1.000
_cell.length_c   1.000
_cell.angle_alpha   90.00
_cell.angle_beta   90.00
_cell.angle_gamma   90.00
#
_symmetry.space_group_name_H-M   'P 1'
#
loop_
_entity.id
_entity.type
_entity.pdbx_description
1 polymer ?
#
loop_
_entity_poly.entity_id
_entity_poly.type
_entity_poly.pdbx_seq_one_letter_code
_entity_poly.pdbx_strand_id
1 'polypeptide(L)'
;MTKHVKPKPEAILTHLISNAKDHYFSMEMAPSNQKFHFFSILLTTLFYTNVLSDNTTGLSSLHLYPLTCSTSHHTQTCNSSLYHISKGHTKEEIATFYSVNPSNIHPIVHDNQHPQDYLVSVPCTCKDIKGTQIYLYDTIYLVKEGDTVGNVVSEFYSGQAVKIGGEEQLFTVGNMTTFHLVCGCVEKKPQEVVTYTVQDHDTLSDIEKLLSAYESEIQNLNKNFTQSPNFIDVGWVLFVPMEFNGLQVQQQGKTLSLAAIIGIVSAAGFLLAATFFIFLLIRYRKGKNTEEEEQQEQEEDVNPNAKKSFSMKQQLFKRQMEETFENERRVIYTMEEIEQATGNFDNTRKIGEGGYGSVYYGVLGELEVAIKKMRSSRTKEFFAELKVLCKIHHNNVVELLGYASGSEHQCLVYEFLQNRSLNDHLHDPLLKGNQPLSWTARAQIALDTARGIEYIHDHTKKRYVHRDIKTNNILLDQGLRAKVADFGLARLVERSNEEDILATRLVGTPGYIPPESVRELQMTSKTDVYAFGVVVAELITGQRAIFCDNREPKRMKSLISVIYAVFKEKDPEAALEAQIDGNMKGSYPMEEVYKMAEIALRCVSEDPVNRPEMKDIVQTLSQILTSSIEWEVLLGGKSQVFSGLLMNGLTIVAGARNLGENSISVAEALALRLGFRNVCGEGFCSTLFRLKNIVEDIKWLGIAFDSISWNYVYRETNFFTNSVTRRVLIWRDYRGDVSAAQAERFFTKFIEKEGDPQSQDPVVYDNGVSYMFVQHNNIYLMIASRQNCNAASLLLFLHRVIDVFKHYFEALEEESLKDNFVVVYELLDEIMDFGFPQFTEAKILSEFIKTDAYRMEVTQRPPMAVTNAVSWRSEGIQFKKNEVFLDVVESVNILVNSNGQIIRSDVVGALRMRTYLSGMPECKLGLNDRVLLEAQGRTTKGKSIDLDDIKFHQCVRLARFENDRTISFIPPDGAFDLMTYRLSTQVKPLIWVEAQVENHSRSRIEFTVKARSQYKERSTATNVEIELPVPADATNPNVRTSMGSAAYAPERDALVWKVKSFPGNKEYMLRAEFMLPSITAEEAVPERRAPIRVKFEIPYFTVSGIQVRYLKIIEKSGYQALPWVRYITMAGEYELRLM
;
A
#
# COMPACT_ATOMS: atom_id res chain seq x y z
N MET A 1 -47.27 -22.51 -44.12
CA MET A 1 -46.72 -22.23 -45.47
C MET A 1 -46.25 -20.78 -45.53
N THR A 2 -44.96 -20.57 -45.86
CA THR A 2 -44.38 -19.47 -46.67
C THR A 2 -45.05 -18.09 -46.84
N LYS A 3 -44.21 -17.04 -46.72
CA LYS A 3 -44.21 -15.74 -47.47
C LYS A 3 -45.31 -14.70 -47.12
N HIS A 4 -45.14 -13.37 -47.27
CA HIS A 4 -43.98 -12.49 -47.58
C HIS A 4 -44.31 -11.00 -47.21
N VAL A 5 -43.34 -10.21 -46.72
CA VAL A 5 -42.82 -8.91 -47.26
C VAL A 5 -43.85 -7.86 -47.78
N LYS A 6 -43.85 -6.57 -47.36
CA LYS A 6 -42.94 -5.47 -47.84
C LYS A 6 -43.19 -4.08 -47.15
N PRO A 7 -42.19 -3.16 -47.06
CA PRO A 7 -42.35 -1.75 -46.65
C PRO A 7 -42.23 -0.72 -47.81
N LYS A 8 -42.25 0.60 -47.50
CA LYS A 8 -42.28 1.77 -48.44
C LYS A 8 -41.43 2.99 -47.91
N PRO A 9 -41.16 4.08 -48.68
CA PRO A 9 -39.76 4.43 -49.03
C PRO A 9 -39.40 5.96 -49.13
N GLU A 10 -38.27 6.26 -49.82
CA GLU A 10 -37.96 7.48 -50.62
C GLU A 10 -37.57 8.83 -49.92
N ALA A 11 -36.78 9.77 -50.51
CA ALA A 11 -35.63 9.71 -51.45
C ALA A 11 -34.98 11.12 -51.74
N ILE A 12 -33.72 11.15 -52.25
CA ILE A 12 -33.15 12.09 -53.27
C ILE A 12 -32.97 13.61 -52.91
N LEU A 13 -32.00 14.41 -53.42
CA LEU A 13 -30.62 14.25 -53.95
C LEU A 13 -29.96 15.65 -54.27
N THR A 14 -28.64 15.83 -53.99
CA THR A 14 -27.62 16.74 -54.64
C THR A 14 -27.59 18.30 -54.57
N HIS A 15 -26.40 18.79 -54.12
CA HIS A 15 -25.49 19.86 -54.65
C HIS A 15 -25.65 21.40 -54.47
N LEU A 16 -24.50 22.00 -54.06
CA LEU A 16 -23.86 23.31 -54.43
C LEU A 16 -24.17 24.66 -53.71
N ILE A 17 -23.23 25.05 -52.83
CA ILE A 17 -22.44 26.31 -52.70
C ILE A 17 -23.05 27.72 -53.03
N SER A 18 -22.79 28.66 -52.09
CA SER A 18 -22.55 30.14 -52.23
C SER A 18 -23.68 31.17 -51.96
N ASN A 19 -23.49 31.92 -50.86
CA ASN A 19 -23.71 33.38 -50.64
C ASN A 19 -25.06 34.06 -50.98
N ALA A 20 -25.70 34.68 -49.97
CA ALA A 20 -25.58 36.14 -49.68
C ALA A 20 -26.74 36.75 -48.85
N LYS A 21 -26.37 37.55 -47.83
CA LYS A 21 -26.99 38.80 -47.31
C LYS A 21 -28.45 38.87 -46.82
N ASP A 22 -28.54 39.31 -45.55
CA ASP A 22 -29.29 40.46 -45.00
C ASP A 22 -30.77 40.68 -45.37
N HIS A 23 -31.66 40.76 -44.35
CA HIS A 23 -32.45 41.98 -44.09
C HIS A 23 -33.09 42.03 -42.68
N TYR A 24 -33.34 43.25 -42.21
CA TYR A 24 -33.76 43.68 -40.84
C TYR A 24 -35.28 43.89 -40.67
N PHE A 25 -35.70 44.22 -39.42
CA PHE A 25 -36.99 44.73 -38.85
C PHE A 25 -37.81 43.68 -38.05
N SER A 26 -38.14 43.85 -36.75
CA SER A 26 -38.85 44.93 -35.98
C SER A 26 -40.33 45.07 -36.41
N MET A 27 -41.37 45.20 -35.55
CA MET A 27 -41.51 45.93 -34.28
C MET A 27 -42.89 45.66 -33.59
N GLU A 28 -43.01 45.72 -32.24
CA GLU A 28 -44.19 46.13 -31.39
C GLU A 28 -45.62 45.48 -31.56
N MET A 29 -46.64 45.53 -30.66
CA MET A 29 -46.82 45.81 -29.20
C MET A 29 -48.22 45.32 -28.68
N ALA A 30 -48.28 44.65 -27.51
CA ALA A 30 -49.29 44.72 -26.40
C ALA A 30 -50.85 44.63 -26.68
N PRO A 31 -51.81 44.73 -25.70
CA PRO A 31 -51.72 44.77 -24.22
C PRO A 31 -52.78 43.95 -23.39
N SER A 32 -52.69 44.05 -22.05
CA SER A 32 -53.75 43.82 -21.02
C SER A 32 -54.07 42.35 -20.63
N ASN A 33 -54.47 41.97 -19.40
CA ASN A 33 -54.66 42.61 -18.08
C ASN A 33 -54.94 41.46 -17.04
N GLN A 34 -54.79 41.53 -15.71
CA GLN A 34 -54.21 42.49 -14.73
C GLN A 34 -54.12 41.80 -13.34
N LYS A 35 -53.32 42.35 -12.38
CA LYS A 35 -53.34 42.07 -10.91
C LYS A 35 -52.87 40.65 -10.47
N PHE A 36 -52.53 40.37 -9.19
CA PHE A 36 -52.35 41.22 -7.99
C PHE A 36 -51.13 40.73 -7.14
N HIS A 37 -50.15 41.62 -6.90
CA HIS A 37 -49.22 41.85 -5.75
C HIS A 37 -49.04 40.79 -4.63
N PHE A 38 -47.88 40.62 -3.98
CA PHE A 38 -46.74 41.51 -3.63
C PHE A 38 -45.41 40.73 -3.75
N PHE A 39 -44.19 41.27 -3.96
CA PHE A 39 -43.69 42.63 -4.23
C PHE A 39 -42.32 42.56 -4.95
N SER A 40 -41.59 43.68 -5.09
CA SER A 40 -40.21 43.78 -5.62
C SER A 40 -39.57 45.12 -5.18
N ILE A 41 -38.26 45.30 -5.35
CA ILE A 41 -37.49 46.55 -5.65
C ILE A 41 -35.99 46.20 -5.44
N LEU A 42 -35.12 46.08 -6.45
CA LEU A 42 -34.66 46.94 -7.56
C LEU A 42 -33.30 47.62 -7.24
N LEU A 43 -32.45 47.68 -8.27
CA LEU A 43 -31.00 47.86 -8.27
C LEU A 43 -30.61 49.25 -8.83
N THR A 44 -29.54 49.88 -8.32
CA THR A 44 -28.81 51.07 -8.86
C THR A 44 -29.62 52.39 -9.05
N THR A 45 -29.13 53.61 -8.80
CA THR A 45 -27.84 54.16 -8.29
C THR A 45 -28.09 55.62 -7.85
N LEU A 46 -27.38 56.14 -6.83
CA LEU A 46 -27.29 57.58 -6.55
C LEU A 46 -25.88 57.96 -6.07
N PHE A 47 -25.46 59.21 -6.35
CA PHE A 47 -24.10 59.71 -6.23
C PHE A 47 -23.89 60.58 -4.96
N TYR A 48 -22.81 60.28 -4.22
CA TYR A 48 -21.82 61.20 -3.61
C TYR A 48 -22.11 62.15 -2.41
N THR A 49 -21.07 62.24 -1.54
CA THR A 49 -20.75 63.22 -0.47
C THR A 49 -21.59 63.20 0.84
N ASN A 50 -21.01 63.35 2.05
CA ASN A 50 -19.59 63.34 2.49
C ASN A 50 -19.42 63.04 4.01
N VAL A 51 -18.36 62.28 4.34
CA VAL A 51 -17.42 62.38 5.49
C VAL A 51 -17.93 62.59 6.94
N LEU A 52 -17.57 61.63 7.82
CA LEU A 52 -16.83 61.77 9.12
C LEU A 52 -16.79 60.33 9.74
N SER A 53 -15.70 59.56 9.63
CA SER A 53 -14.42 59.59 10.36
C SER A 53 -14.40 58.75 11.65
N ASP A 54 -13.83 57.54 11.53
CA ASP A 54 -12.92 56.91 12.50
C ASP A 54 -12.06 55.94 11.67
N ASN A 55 -10.75 56.11 11.45
CA ASN A 55 -9.71 56.95 12.07
C ASN A 55 -9.10 56.46 13.40
N THR A 56 -9.20 55.16 13.65
CA THR A 56 -8.28 54.41 14.52
C THR A 56 -6.98 54.03 13.80
N THR A 57 -6.32 55.03 13.19
CA THR A 57 -4.86 54.99 13.09
C THR A 57 -4.26 55.06 14.49
N GLY A 58 -3.36 54.12 14.81
CA GLY A 58 -2.56 54.12 16.04
C GLY A 58 -3.01 53.16 17.14
N LEU A 59 -2.98 51.84 16.87
CA LEU A 59 -2.71 50.82 17.89
C LEU A 59 -1.99 49.58 17.32
N SER A 60 -1.20 49.78 16.26
CA SER A 60 -0.57 48.71 15.50
C SER A 60 0.87 48.44 15.96
N SER A 61 0.99 47.74 17.09
CA SER A 61 2.12 46.87 17.44
C SER A 61 1.53 45.49 17.77
N LEU A 62 2.03 44.42 17.15
CA LEU A 62 1.35 43.11 17.04
C LEU A 62 1.11 42.32 18.35
N HIS A 63 1.31 42.92 19.53
CA HIS A 63 1.46 42.20 20.80
C HIS A 63 0.61 42.76 21.97
N LEU A 64 -0.31 43.71 21.70
CA LEU A 64 -1.09 44.39 22.75
C LEU A 64 -2.59 44.46 22.42
N TYR A 65 -3.43 43.86 23.28
CA TYR A 65 -4.89 43.84 23.14
C TYR A 65 -5.59 44.27 24.46
N PRO A 66 -5.88 45.57 24.67
CA PRO A 66 -6.42 46.06 25.94
C PRO A 66 -7.85 45.57 26.24
N LEU A 67 -8.16 45.35 27.53
CA LEU A 67 -9.51 45.02 27.99
C LEU A 67 -10.47 46.20 27.82
N THR A 68 -11.61 45.94 27.16
CA THR A 68 -12.68 46.92 26.95
C THR A 68 -13.67 46.98 28.11
N CYS A 69 -14.02 48.18 28.57
CA CYS A 69 -15.12 48.39 29.52
C CYS A 69 -16.48 48.54 28.79
N SER A 70 -17.57 48.17 29.47
CA SER A 70 -18.95 48.30 28.98
C SER A 70 -19.77 49.21 29.89
N THR A 71 -20.59 50.08 29.31
CA THR A 71 -21.32 51.16 30.00
C THR A 71 -22.48 50.71 30.90
N SER A 72 -22.76 49.40 31.02
CA SER A 72 -23.87 48.87 31.82
C SER A 72 -23.53 48.50 33.27
N HIS A 73 -22.27 48.56 33.70
CA HIS A 73 -21.85 48.14 35.05
C HIS A 73 -21.06 49.24 35.80
N HIS A 74 -21.26 49.30 37.12
CA HIS A 74 -20.95 50.47 37.97
C HIS A 74 -19.46 50.67 38.36
N THR A 75 -18.50 50.00 37.73
CA THR A 75 -17.07 50.03 38.10
C THR A 75 -16.23 50.88 37.14
N GLN A 76 -16.33 52.21 37.26
CA GLN A 76 -15.45 53.15 36.52
C GLN A 76 -13.98 53.07 36.94
N THR A 77 -13.70 52.60 38.17
CA THR A 77 -12.36 52.37 38.70
C THR A 77 -12.28 51.05 39.49
N CYS A 78 -11.11 50.40 39.48
CA CYS A 78 -10.83 49.20 40.28
C CYS A 78 -9.36 49.14 40.71
N ASN A 79 -9.01 48.25 41.65
CA ASN A 79 -7.62 47.92 41.92
C ASN A 79 -7.17 46.81 40.97
N SER A 80 -6.00 46.98 40.35
CA SER A 80 -5.34 46.03 39.47
C SER A 80 -3.84 46.07 39.77
N SER A 81 -3.12 44.98 39.53
CA SER A 81 -1.68 44.93 39.73
C SER A 81 -0.95 44.79 38.40
N LEU A 82 0.20 45.46 38.27
CA LEU A 82 1.07 45.38 37.10
C LEU A 82 2.33 44.59 37.47
N TYR A 83 2.70 43.60 36.66
CA TYR A 83 3.93 42.84 36.88
C TYR A 83 5.13 43.67 36.41
N HIS A 84 6.14 43.83 37.27
CA HIS A 84 7.37 44.56 36.97
C HIS A 84 8.58 43.62 37.05
N ILE A 85 9.30 43.51 35.94
CA ILE A 85 10.49 42.68 35.80
C ILE A 85 11.69 43.45 36.34
N SER A 86 12.30 42.97 37.41
CA SER A 86 13.31 43.70 38.15
C SER A 86 14.69 43.60 37.51
N LYS A 87 14.99 44.51 36.59
CA LYS A 87 16.33 44.72 36.00
C LYS A 87 17.33 45.38 36.96
N GLY A 88 17.20 45.15 38.26
CA GLY A 88 18.09 45.68 39.31
C GLY A 88 17.68 47.04 39.91
N HIS A 89 16.49 47.56 39.60
CA HIS A 89 15.95 48.77 40.20
C HIS A 89 15.51 48.55 41.66
N THR A 90 15.64 49.56 42.53
CA THR A 90 15.12 49.46 43.90
C THR A 90 13.61 49.69 43.95
N LYS A 91 12.99 49.26 45.06
CA LYS A 91 11.55 49.43 45.31
C LYS A 91 11.10 50.90 45.23
N GLU A 92 11.96 51.81 45.67
CA GLU A 92 11.75 53.26 45.70
C GLU A 92 11.85 53.88 44.29
N GLU A 93 12.74 53.36 43.45
CA GLU A 93 12.86 53.75 42.04
C GLU A 93 11.62 53.31 41.24
N ILE A 94 11.19 52.06 41.41
CA ILE A 94 9.97 51.52 40.78
C ILE A 94 8.73 52.31 41.21
N ALA A 95 8.62 52.64 42.51
CA ALA A 95 7.55 53.50 43.02
C ALA A 95 7.53 54.88 42.35
N THR A 96 8.71 55.43 42.05
CA THR A 96 8.84 56.69 41.31
C THR A 96 8.40 56.54 39.86
N PHE A 97 8.85 55.50 39.14
CA PHE A 97 8.48 55.30 37.73
C PHE A 97 6.98 55.07 37.53
N TYR A 98 6.34 54.33 38.44
CA TYR A 98 4.91 54.04 38.39
C TYR A 98 4.06 55.12 39.08
N SER A 99 4.64 56.15 39.71
CA SER A 99 3.92 57.20 40.45
C SER A 99 3.04 56.66 41.61
N VAL A 100 3.51 55.62 42.30
CA VAL A 100 2.84 54.98 43.44
C VAL A 100 3.63 55.10 44.74
N ASN A 101 3.01 54.80 45.88
CA ASN A 101 3.73 54.69 47.15
C ASN A 101 4.49 53.34 47.21
N PRO A 102 5.73 53.26 47.71
CA PRO A 102 6.43 52.00 47.98
C PRO A 102 5.66 50.98 48.83
N SER A 103 4.62 51.38 49.56
CA SER A 103 3.69 50.47 50.25
C SER A 103 2.90 49.56 49.30
N ASN A 104 2.64 50.00 48.07
CA ASN A 104 1.78 49.33 47.08
C ASN A 104 2.56 48.41 46.13
N ILE A 105 3.83 48.13 46.46
CA ILE A 105 4.70 47.26 45.67
C ILE A 105 4.99 46.01 46.51
N HIS A 106 4.66 44.85 45.97
CA HIS A 106 4.74 43.56 46.65
C HIS A 106 5.76 42.65 45.92
N PRO A 107 6.77 42.09 46.62
CA PRO A 107 7.76 41.21 46.00
C PRO A 107 7.16 39.85 45.65
N ILE A 108 7.61 39.28 44.54
CA ILE A 108 7.31 37.92 44.11
C ILE A 108 8.50 37.03 44.48
N VAL A 109 8.22 35.80 44.92
CA VAL A 109 9.25 34.84 45.35
C VAL A 109 9.35 33.72 44.33
N HIS A 110 10.44 33.71 43.58
CA HIS A 110 10.80 32.61 42.67
C HIS A 110 11.57 31.52 43.43
N ASP A 111 11.36 30.26 43.04
CA ASP A 111 11.92 29.09 43.74
C ASP A 111 13.45 28.90 43.56
N ASN A 112 14.09 29.69 42.69
CA ASN A 112 15.53 29.68 42.44
C ASN A 112 16.09 31.11 42.19
N GLN A 113 17.41 31.25 42.36
CA GLN A 113 18.16 32.52 42.48
C GLN A 113 18.12 33.43 41.23
N HIS A 114 17.00 34.11 41.00
CA HIS A 114 16.82 35.16 39.98
C HIS A 114 16.46 36.50 40.65
N PRO A 115 16.63 37.66 39.98
CA PRO A 115 16.31 38.96 40.59
C PRO A 115 14.85 39.04 41.06
N GLN A 116 14.63 39.81 42.12
CA GLN A 116 13.33 39.86 42.79
C GLN A 116 12.35 40.75 42.02
N ASP A 117 11.43 40.14 41.29
CA ASP A 117 10.33 40.81 40.59
C ASP A 117 9.25 41.33 41.56
N TYR A 118 8.43 42.26 41.08
CA TYR A 118 7.44 42.96 41.90
C TYR A 118 6.06 43.07 41.22
N LEU A 119 4.99 42.92 42.01
CA LEU A 119 3.64 43.39 41.64
C LEU A 119 3.46 44.84 42.11
N VAL A 120 3.00 45.71 41.22
CA VAL A 120 2.72 47.13 41.48
C VAL A 120 1.21 47.37 41.44
N SER A 121 0.58 47.56 42.59
CA SER A 121 -0.88 47.75 42.69
C SER A 121 -1.29 49.19 42.38
N VAL A 122 -2.10 49.36 41.33
CA VAL A 122 -2.52 50.65 40.76
C VAL A 122 -4.06 50.80 40.72
N PRO A 123 -4.59 52.03 40.90
CA PRO A 123 -6.00 52.32 40.67
C PRO A 123 -6.28 52.41 39.17
N CYS A 124 -6.77 51.32 38.59
CA CYS A 124 -7.12 51.22 37.19
C CYS A 124 -8.41 51.97 36.86
N THR A 125 -8.47 52.68 35.72
CA THR A 125 -9.60 53.55 35.36
C THR A 125 -10.07 53.31 33.92
N CYS A 126 -11.39 53.26 33.68
CA CYS A 126 -11.95 53.15 32.34
C CYS A 126 -11.91 54.52 31.62
N LYS A 127 -11.29 54.60 30.44
CA LYS A 127 -11.16 55.82 29.62
C LYS A 127 -11.60 55.56 28.18
N ASP A 128 -12.27 56.54 27.58
CA ASP A 128 -12.67 56.51 26.16
C ASP A 128 -11.59 57.13 25.29
N ILE A 129 -11.06 56.36 24.34
CA ILE A 129 -10.05 56.79 23.37
C ILE A 129 -10.54 56.43 21.97
N LYS A 130 -10.84 57.46 21.17
CA LYS A 130 -11.34 57.34 19.79
C LYS A 130 -12.50 56.31 19.66
N GLY A 131 -13.50 56.42 20.55
CA GLY A 131 -14.69 55.57 20.52
C GLY A 131 -14.49 54.14 21.07
N THR A 132 -13.31 53.84 21.64
CA THR A 132 -13.03 52.57 22.31
C THR A 132 -12.77 52.82 23.80
N GLN A 133 -13.63 52.27 24.66
CA GLN A 133 -13.48 52.39 26.11
C GLN A 133 -12.56 51.29 26.65
N ILE A 134 -11.39 51.67 27.17
CA ILE A 134 -10.35 50.76 27.66
C ILE A 134 -9.87 51.12 29.06
N TYR A 135 -9.40 50.12 29.79
CA TYR A 135 -8.84 50.28 31.13
C TYR A 135 -7.37 50.72 31.10
N LEU A 136 -7.09 51.88 31.73
CA LEU A 136 -5.77 52.51 31.75
C LEU A 136 -5.44 53.13 33.12
N TYR A 137 -4.15 53.22 33.40
CA TYR A 137 -3.56 53.97 34.49
C TYR A 137 -2.49 54.93 33.94
N ASP A 138 -2.51 56.20 34.36
CA ASP A 138 -1.57 57.22 33.87
C ASP A 138 -0.43 57.40 34.88
N THR A 139 0.79 57.47 34.38
CA THR A 139 1.99 57.71 35.19
C THR A 139 2.90 58.74 34.52
N ILE A 140 3.77 59.41 35.28
CA ILE A 140 4.59 60.53 34.79
C ILE A 140 6.07 60.16 34.84
N TYR A 141 6.74 60.23 33.69
CA TYR A 141 8.17 59.98 33.56
C TYR A 141 8.94 61.28 33.24
N LEU A 142 10.11 61.48 33.85
CA LEU A 142 11.00 62.59 33.54
C LEU A 142 12.02 62.15 32.47
N VAL A 143 11.91 62.69 31.26
CA VAL A 143 12.74 62.31 30.10
C VAL A 143 14.21 62.70 30.33
N LYS A 144 15.11 61.73 30.21
CA LYS A 144 16.58 61.90 30.32
C LYS A 144 17.24 61.94 28.94
N GLU A 145 18.52 62.31 28.92
CA GLU A 145 19.29 62.41 27.69
C GLU A 145 19.57 61.03 27.08
N GLY A 146 19.11 60.83 25.85
CA GLY A 146 19.20 59.53 25.14
C GLY A 146 17.94 58.66 25.22
N ASP A 147 16.92 59.05 25.97
CA ASP A 147 15.67 58.29 26.07
C ASP A 147 14.88 58.30 24.76
N THR A 148 14.34 57.14 24.39
CA THR A 148 13.36 56.99 23.32
C THR A 148 12.10 56.34 23.86
N VAL A 149 10.95 56.59 23.23
CA VAL A 149 9.66 55.99 23.63
C VAL A 149 9.78 54.47 23.78
N GLY A 150 10.36 53.78 22.79
CA GLY A 150 10.50 52.32 22.81
C GLY A 150 11.33 51.82 23.99
N ASN A 151 12.49 52.44 24.23
CA ASN A 151 13.37 52.08 25.34
C ASN A 151 12.69 52.32 26.70
N VAL A 152 11.96 53.44 26.87
CA VAL A 152 11.32 53.73 28.15
C VAL A 152 10.19 52.73 28.45
N VAL A 153 9.42 52.35 27.44
CA VAL A 153 8.35 51.34 27.58
C VAL A 153 8.92 49.95 27.91
N SER A 154 10.03 49.53 27.28
CA SER A 154 10.63 48.20 27.49
C SER A 154 11.48 48.09 28.75
N GLU A 155 12.18 49.15 29.16
CA GLU A 155 13.11 49.12 30.31
C GLU A 155 12.45 49.49 31.64
N PHE A 156 11.53 50.46 31.69
CA PHE A 156 10.92 50.94 32.95
C PHE A 156 9.50 50.43 33.18
N TYR A 157 8.75 50.12 32.11
CA TYR A 157 7.34 49.71 32.20
C TYR A 157 7.07 48.26 31.75
N SER A 158 8.12 47.46 31.56
CA SER A 158 8.04 46.03 31.18
C SER A 158 7.19 45.76 29.93
N GLY A 159 7.06 46.71 29.00
CA GLY A 159 6.24 46.57 27.78
C GLY A 159 4.76 46.98 27.91
N GLN A 160 4.27 47.35 29.09
CA GLN A 160 2.83 47.53 29.38
C GLN A 160 2.26 48.91 29.01
N ALA A 161 3.05 49.79 28.41
CA ALA A 161 2.63 51.17 28.10
C ALA A 161 2.16 51.33 26.64
N VAL A 162 1.08 52.08 26.46
CA VAL A 162 0.42 52.32 25.16
C VAL A 162 0.76 53.69 24.62
N LYS A 163 1.12 53.76 23.34
CA LYS A 163 1.24 55.03 22.61
C LYS A 163 -0.11 55.43 22.02
N ILE A 164 -0.80 56.37 22.66
CA ILE A 164 -2.11 56.87 22.21
C ILE A 164 -1.92 58.07 21.27
N GLY A 165 -2.25 57.87 19.98
CA GLY A 165 -2.62 58.94 19.04
C GLY A 165 -1.61 60.05 18.73
N GLY A 166 -0.85 59.90 17.64
CA GLY A 166 -0.35 61.04 16.85
C GLY A 166 0.75 61.92 17.46
N GLU A 167 1.09 61.77 18.74
CA GLU A 167 2.18 62.53 19.36
C GLU A 167 3.55 61.97 18.91
N GLU A 168 4.06 62.54 17.82
CA GLU A 168 5.48 62.66 17.51
C GLU A 168 6.10 63.84 18.27
N GLN A 169 5.75 64.02 19.55
CA GLN A 169 6.51 64.92 20.40
C GLN A 169 7.91 64.32 20.60
N LEU A 170 8.92 65.01 20.06
CA LEU A 170 10.32 64.72 20.33
C LEU A 170 10.53 64.71 21.85
N PHE A 171 11.10 63.60 22.35
CA PHE A 171 11.49 63.46 23.75
C PHE A 171 12.47 64.58 24.09
N THR A 172 11.95 65.58 24.82
CA THR A 172 12.69 66.78 25.18
C THR A 172 13.27 66.56 26.57
N VAL A 173 14.60 66.44 26.62
CA VAL A 173 15.36 66.17 27.84
C VAL A 173 15.01 67.18 28.93
N GLY A 174 14.61 66.67 30.10
CA GLY A 174 14.16 67.46 31.25
C GLY A 174 12.65 67.77 31.30
N ASN A 175 11.86 67.35 30.31
CA ASN A 175 10.41 67.48 30.34
C ASN A 175 9.73 66.27 31.03
N MET A 176 8.56 66.50 31.64
CA MET A 176 7.74 65.43 32.22
C MET A 176 6.71 64.97 31.19
N THR A 177 6.71 63.67 30.88
CA THR A 177 5.83 63.04 29.87
C THR A 177 4.95 61.98 30.52
N THR A 178 3.65 62.03 30.23
CA THR A 178 2.69 61.04 30.72
C THR A 178 2.74 59.76 29.87
N PHE A 179 2.83 58.61 30.53
CA PHE A 179 2.67 57.30 29.92
C PHE A 179 1.35 56.66 30.38
N HIS A 180 0.68 55.97 29.46
CA HIS A 180 -0.58 55.29 29.71
C HIS A 180 -0.36 53.78 29.79
N LEU A 181 -0.43 53.21 30.98
CA LEU A 181 -0.25 51.78 31.23
C LEU A 181 -1.59 51.05 31.11
N VAL A 182 -1.61 49.88 30.46
CA VAL A 182 -2.81 49.03 30.42
C VAL A 182 -2.99 48.31 31.75
N CYS A 183 -4.23 48.23 32.21
CA CYS A 183 -4.62 47.49 33.40
C CYS A 183 -5.98 46.82 33.16
N GLY A 184 -6.46 45.98 34.09
CA GLY A 184 -7.68 45.20 33.90
C GLY A 184 -8.58 45.15 35.14
N CYS A 185 -9.88 44.96 34.93
CA CYS A 185 -10.86 44.85 36.01
C CYS A 185 -11.81 43.65 35.76
N VAL A 186 -12.17 42.92 36.83
CA VAL A 186 -13.20 41.87 36.81
C VAL A 186 -14.25 42.11 37.90
N GLU A 187 -15.49 41.67 37.66
CA GLU A 187 -16.61 41.90 38.58
C GLU A 187 -16.69 40.86 39.72
N LYS A 188 -15.98 39.72 39.59
CA LYS A 188 -15.96 38.66 40.61
C LYS A 188 -15.04 39.04 41.78
N LYS A 189 -15.59 39.16 42.98
CA LYS A 189 -14.79 39.19 44.23
C LYS A 189 -14.63 37.77 44.79
N PRO A 190 -13.44 37.34 45.23
CA PRO A 190 -12.21 38.11 45.45
C PRO A 190 -11.09 37.71 44.45
N GLN A 191 -11.16 38.19 43.21
CA GLN A 191 -10.09 38.04 42.21
C GLN A 191 -9.54 39.41 41.82
N GLU A 192 -8.22 39.54 41.70
CA GLU A 192 -7.54 40.74 41.19
C GLU A 192 -6.90 40.44 39.84
N VAL A 193 -6.97 41.39 38.89
CA VAL A 193 -6.33 41.21 37.59
C VAL A 193 -4.90 41.71 37.66
N VAL A 194 -3.96 40.80 37.42
CA VAL A 194 -2.56 41.09 37.16
C VAL A 194 -2.37 41.28 35.65
N THR A 195 -1.79 42.41 35.26
CA THR A 195 -1.30 42.60 33.88
C THR A 195 0.13 42.07 33.84
N TYR A 196 0.37 41.09 32.99
CA TYR A 196 1.62 40.35 32.88
C TYR A 196 2.14 40.41 31.45
N THR A 197 3.45 40.57 31.26
CA THR A 197 4.07 40.55 29.92
C THR A 197 4.88 39.28 29.75
N VAL A 198 4.56 38.48 28.73
CA VAL A 198 5.18 37.17 28.47
C VAL A 198 6.68 37.32 28.23
N GLN A 199 7.48 36.61 29.00
CA GLN A 199 8.94 36.55 28.91
C GLN A 199 9.41 35.41 28.00
N ASP A 200 10.69 35.43 27.64
CA ASP A 200 11.30 34.30 26.95
C ASP A 200 11.27 33.06 27.85
N HIS A 201 10.85 31.94 27.27
CA HIS A 201 10.63 30.64 27.93
C HIS A 201 9.40 30.54 28.86
N ASP A 202 8.56 31.57 28.99
CA ASP A 202 7.31 31.43 29.74
C ASP A 202 6.37 30.40 29.09
N THR A 203 5.67 29.62 29.93
CA THR A 203 4.49 28.87 29.52
C THR A 203 3.26 29.29 30.31
N LEU A 204 2.06 29.06 29.76
CA LEU A 204 0.81 29.43 30.43
C LEU A 204 0.64 28.74 31.80
N SER A 205 1.18 27.52 31.96
CA SER A 205 1.17 26.79 33.24
C SER A 205 2.20 27.30 34.25
N ASP A 206 3.26 27.97 33.80
CA ASP A 206 4.24 28.57 34.71
C ASP A 206 3.72 29.92 35.22
N ILE A 207 3.07 30.71 34.36
CA ILE A 207 2.32 31.92 34.75
C ILE A 207 1.15 31.56 35.70
N GLU A 208 0.43 30.47 35.43
CA GLU A 208 -0.65 29.95 36.29
C GLU A 208 -0.16 29.67 37.73
N LYS A 209 0.97 28.97 37.86
CA LYS A 209 1.59 28.67 39.17
C LYS A 209 2.15 29.92 39.84
N LEU A 210 2.83 30.78 39.08
CA LEU A 210 3.47 32.01 39.56
C LEU A 210 2.46 32.98 40.18
N LEU A 211 1.30 33.13 39.55
CA LEU A 211 0.26 34.08 39.95
C LEU A 211 -0.96 33.42 40.62
N SER A 212 -0.87 32.13 40.97
CA SER A 212 -1.96 31.37 41.64
C SER A 212 -3.33 31.60 40.98
N ALA A 213 -3.36 31.42 39.66
CA ALA A 213 -4.52 31.58 38.81
C ALA A 213 -5.02 30.22 38.30
N TYR A 214 -6.10 30.21 37.51
CA TYR A 214 -6.54 29.03 36.76
C TYR A 214 -6.41 29.27 35.25
N GLU A 215 -5.82 28.33 34.51
CA GLU A 215 -5.60 28.42 33.06
C GLU A 215 -6.87 28.85 32.29
N SER A 216 -8.02 28.23 32.63
CA SER A 216 -9.31 28.53 32.01
C SER A 216 -9.79 29.97 32.23
N GLU A 217 -9.44 30.62 33.34
CA GLU A 217 -9.84 32.00 33.61
C GLU A 217 -8.90 33.01 32.93
N ILE A 218 -7.61 32.68 32.79
CA ILE A 218 -6.66 33.44 31.95
C ILE A 218 -7.14 33.45 30.50
N GLN A 219 -7.51 32.29 29.95
CA GLN A 219 -8.04 32.17 28.58
C GLN A 219 -9.34 32.98 28.39
N ASN A 220 -10.23 32.99 29.39
CA ASN A 220 -11.51 33.69 29.32
C ASN A 220 -11.40 35.23 29.30
N LEU A 221 -10.39 35.81 29.97
CA LEU A 221 -10.15 37.26 29.94
C LEU A 221 -9.46 37.71 28.65
N ASN A 222 -8.53 36.89 28.13
CA ASN A 222 -7.71 37.21 26.96
C ASN A 222 -8.33 36.64 25.67
N LYS A 223 -9.57 37.01 25.34
CA LYS A 223 -10.37 36.39 24.25
C LYS A 223 -9.78 36.46 22.84
N ASN A 224 -8.75 37.29 22.64
CA ASN A 224 -7.99 37.39 21.40
C ASN A 224 -6.78 36.45 21.35
N PHE A 225 -6.61 35.55 22.33
CA PHE A 225 -5.69 34.42 22.25
C PHE A 225 -5.82 33.74 20.89
N THR A 226 -4.67 33.46 20.25
CA THR A 226 -4.63 32.68 19.01
C THR A 226 -5.28 31.31 19.19
N GLN A 227 -5.61 30.66 18.08
CA GLN A 227 -6.46 29.45 18.01
C GLN A 227 -5.89 28.18 18.69
N SER A 228 -4.87 28.32 19.52
CA SER A 228 -4.20 27.31 20.34
C SER A 228 -3.59 28.00 21.58
N PRO A 229 -4.07 27.73 22.81
CA PRO A 229 -3.62 28.44 24.03
C PRO A 229 -2.19 28.09 24.47
N ASN A 230 -1.58 27.05 23.91
CA ASN A 230 -0.23 26.59 24.22
C ASN A 230 0.88 27.41 23.50
N PHE A 231 0.51 28.49 22.82
CA PHE A 231 1.44 29.34 22.07
C PHE A 231 1.26 30.78 22.53
N ILE A 232 2.12 31.22 23.46
CA ILE A 232 2.25 32.61 23.90
C ILE A 232 3.50 33.20 23.28
N ASP A 233 3.35 34.28 22.52
CA ASP A 233 4.49 35.01 21.96
C ASP A 233 5.15 35.89 23.03
N VAL A 234 6.48 35.90 23.06
CA VAL A 234 7.27 36.79 23.93
C VAL A 234 6.90 38.25 23.66
N GLY A 235 6.66 39.02 24.71
CA GLY A 235 6.22 40.41 24.65
C GLY A 235 4.71 40.62 24.53
N TRP A 236 3.89 39.55 24.51
CA TRP A 236 2.43 39.69 24.67
C TRP A 236 2.06 40.16 26.08
N VAL A 237 1.10 41.10 26.15
CA VAL A 237 0.52 41.52 27.43
C VAL A 237 -0.79 40.75 27.69
N LEU A 238 -0.81 40.00 28.79
CA LEU A 238 -1.90 39.15 29.24
C LEU A 238 -2.54 39.67 30.54
N PHE A 239 -3.83 39.41 30.70
CA PHE A 239 -4.59 39.70 31.92
C PHE A 239 -4.87 38.40 32.70
N VAL A 240 -4.24 38.25 33.86
CA VAL A 240 -4.27 37.04 34.69
C VAL A 240 -5.12 37.29 35.94
N PRO A 241 -6.19 36.51 36.21
CA PRO A 241 -6.97 36.65 37.43
C PRO A 241 -6.31 35.87 38.57
N MET A 242 -5.71 36.60 39.51
CA MET A 242 -5.05 36.05 40.71
C MET A 242 -6.07 35.89 41.86
N GLU A 243 -6.06 34.73 42.51
CA GLU A 243 -6.87 34.50 43.72
C GLU A 243 -6.20 35.04 44.99
N PHE A 244 -6.99 35.62 45.89
CA PHE A 244 -6.46 36.31 47.08
C PHE A 244 -5.81 35.42 48.15
N ASN A 245 -5.91 34.08 48.10
CA ASN A 245 -5.33 33.15 49.10
C ASN A 245 -5.09 31.74 48.53
N GLY A 246 -3.84 31.28 48.42
CA GLY A 246 -3.51 29.86 48.17
C GLY A 246 -3.08 29.11 49.44
N LEU A 247 -3.36 27.79 49.55
CA LEU A 247 -2.55 26.76 50.24
C LEU A 247 -3.18 25.32 50.25
N GLN A 248 -2.34 24.33 50.62
CA GLN A 248 -2.48 22.86 50.48
C GLN A 248 -3.50 22.13 51.40
N VAL A 249 -3.87 20.88 51.05
CA VAL A 249 -4.23 19.79 52.00
C VAL A 249 -3.72 18.40 51.55
N GLN A 250 -3.25 17.60 52.51
CA GLN A 250 -2.68 16.24 52.36
C GLN A 250 -3.63 15.15 52.94
N GLN A 251 -3.44 13.86 52.61
CA GLN A 251 -4.32 12.76 53.05
C GLN A 251 -4.25 12.44 54.56
N GLN A 252 -5.40 12.20 55.23
CA GLN A 252 -5.61 11.10 56.19
C GLN A 252 -7.03 11.03 56.80
N GLY A 253 -7.46 9.82 57.21
CA GLY A 253 -8.31 9.62 58.41
C GLY A 253 -9.83 9.47 58.24
N LYS A 254 -10.38 8.30 58.61
CA LYS A 254 -11.83 8.06 58.78
C LYS A 254 -12.30 8.41 60.20
N THR A 255 -13.48 9.01 60.34
CA THR A 255 -14.49 8.61 61.35
C THR A 255 -15.91 8.92 60.87
N LEU A 256 -16.88 8.06 61.20
CA LEU A 256 -18.30 8.21 60.86
C LEU A 256 -19.08 8.72 62.08
N SER A 257 -20.09 9.58 61.87
CA SER A 257 -20.99 10.10 62.91
C SER A 257 -22.45 10.06 62.45
N LEU A 258 -23.38 10.08 63.41
CA LEU A 258 -24.70 9.43 63.39
C LEU A 258 -25.73 9.89 62.32
N ALA A 259 -25.48 10.97 61.57
CA ALA A 259 -26.47 11.56 60.66
C ALA A 259 -26.83 10.68 59.44
N ALA A 260 -25.92 9.79 59.01
CA ALA A 260 -26.09 9.00 57.78
C ALA A 260 -27.23 7.96 57.84
N ILE A 261 -27.61 7.50 59.04
CA ILE A 261 -28.54 6.36 59.20
C ILE A 261 -29.98 6.72 58.78
N ILE A 262 -30.41 7.97 58.98
CA ILE A 262 -31.79 8.40 58.66
C ILE A 262 -31.98 8.59 57.15
N GLY A 263 -30.94 8.97 56.39
CA GLY A 263 -31.00 9.12 54.94
C GLY A 263 -31.03 7.81 54.16
N ILE A 264 -30.44 6.73 54.71
CA ILE A 264 -30.35 5.43 54.02
C ILE A 264 -31.71 4.70 53.99
N VAL A 265 -32.51 4.83 55.06
CA VAL A 265 -33.82 4.17 55.16
C VAL A 265 -34.85 4.79 54.19
N SER A 266 -34.81 6.10 53.97
CA SER A 266 -35.71 6.78 53.03
C SER A 266 -35.36 6.49 51.56
N ALA A 267 -34.07 6.41 51.21
CA ALA A 267 -33.63 6.05 49.86
C ALA A 267 -33.98 4.59 49.48
N ALA A 268 -33.82 3.65 50.41
CA ALA A 268 -34.16 2.24 50.19
C ALA A 268 -35.67 2.02 49.98
N GLY A 269 -36.51 2.72 50.74
CA GLY A 269 -37.97 2.68 50.54
C GLY A 269 -38.40 3.18 49.16
N PHE A 270 -37.75 4.23 48.64
CA PHE A 270 -38.06 4.79 47.32
C PHE A 270 -37.67 3.85 46.17
N LEU A 271 -36.53 3.16 46.29
CA LEU A 271 -36.07 2.16 45.31
C LEU A 271 -36.95 0.90 45.29
N LEU A 272 -37.41 0.43 46.45
CA LEU A 272 -38.35 -0.69 46.53
C LEU A 272 -39.75 -0.33 46.00
N ALA A 273 -40.23 0.88 46.26
CA ALA A 273 -41.47 1.37 45.66
C ALA A 273 -41.36 1.51 44.13
N ALA A 274 -40.26 2.06 43.62
CA ALA A 274 -40.03 2.23 42.18
C ALA A 274 -39.96 0.89 41.43
N THR A 275 -39.25 -0.10 41.99
CA THR A 275 -39.15 -1.45 41.41
C THR A 275 -40.48 -2.20 41.45
N PHE A 276 -41.27 -2.05 42.52
CA PHE A 276 -42.64 -2.60 42.59
C PHE A 276 -43.59 -1.93 41.57
N PHE A 277 -43.49 -0.62 41.37
CA PHE A 277 -44.27 0.12 40.39
C PHE A 277 -43.91 -0.28 38.94
N ILE A 278 -42.62 -0.46 38.64
CA ILE A 278 -42.14 -0.97 37.35
C ILE A 278 -42.65 -2.41 37.12
N PHE A 279 -42.63 -3.27 38.14
CA PHE A 279 -43.16 -4.63 38.04
C PHE A 279 -44.67 -4.65 37.78
N LEU A 280 -45.44 -3.76 38.43
CA LEU A 280 -46.87 -3.57 38.16
C LEU A 280 -47.13 -3.04 36.74
N LEU A 281 -46.33 -2.07 36.25
CA LEU A 281 -46.45 -1.55 34.88
C LEU A 281 -46.13 -2.61 33.82
N ILE A 282 -45.16 -3.49 34.08
CA ILE A 282 -44.83 -4.62 33.20
C ILE A 282 -45.96 -5.66 33.20
N ARG A 283 -46.57 -5.96 34.34
CA ARG A 283 -47.76 -6.85 34.41
C ARG A 283 -48.99 -6.23 33.76
N TYR A 284 -49.21 -4.92 33.92
CA TYR A 284 -50.31 -4.20 33.27
C TYR A 284 -50.15 -4.17 31.74
N ARG A 285 -48.92 -3.99 31.22
CA ARG A 285 -48.63 -4.05 29.77
C ARG A 285 -48.69 -5.45 29.17
N LYS A 286 -48.40 -6.51 29.93
CA LYS A 286 -48.53 -7.91 29.44
C LYS A 286 -49.96 -8.47 29.47
N GLY A 287 -50.93 -7.73 30.02
CA GLY A 287 -52.33 -8.14 30.11
C GLY A 287 -53.29 -7.42 29.14
N LYS A 288 -52.78 -6.71 28.13
CA LYS A 288 -53.62 -5.86 27.25
C LYS A 288 -53.24 -5.85 25.76
N ASN A 289 -52.46 -6.85 25.32
CA ASN A 289 -52.02 -7.04 23.93
C ASN A 289 -52.25 -8.50 23.46
N THR A 290 -53.36 -9.08 23.91
CA THR A 290 -54.06 -10.16 23.23
C THR A 290 -55.48 -9.63 23.00
N GLU A 291 -56.03 -9.90 21.82
CA GLU A 291 -57.33 -9.41 21.30
C GLU A 291 -57.28 -8.03 20.60
N GLU A 292 -57.93 -8.01 19.42
CA GLU A 292 -58.38 -6.85 18.64
C GLU A 292 -57.33 -6.05 17.84
N GLU A 293 -56.78 -6.71 16.81
CA GLU A 293 -56.81 -6.11 15.47
C GLU A 293 -58.28 -5.98 15.03
N GLU A 294 -58.72 -4.81 14.53
CA GLU A 294 -59.50 -4.67 13.27
C GLU A 294 -60.01 -3.23 12.99
N GLN A 295 -60.02 -2.90 11.69
CA GLN A 295 -60.87 -1.89 10.98
C GLN A 295 -60.54 -0.37 11.04
N GLN A 296 -60.19 0.10 9.82
CA GLN A 296 -60.24 1.41 9.14
C GLN A 296 -61.42 2.35 9.51
N GLU A 297 -61.49 3.67 9.20
CA GLU A 297 -60.74 4.62 8.34
C GLU A 297 -61.12 6.11 8.67
N GLN A 298 -60.30 7.10 8.23
CA GLN A 298 -60.65 8.53 7.91
C GLN A 298 -61.23 9.49 8.99
N GLU A 299 -60.95 10.82 9.04
CA GLU A 299 -59.87 11.70 8.51
C GLU A 299 -59.89 13.09 9.23
N GLU A 300 -58.85 13.94 9.03
CA GLU A 300 -58.67 15.36 9.48
C GLU A 300 -58.44 15.65 11.01
N ASP A 301 -57.51 16.53 11.48
CA ASP A 301 -56.59 17.48 10.80
C ASP A 301 -55.31 17.87 11.64
N VAL A 302 -54.33 18.50 10.97
CA VAL A 302 -53.15 19.31 11.40
C VAL A 302 -51.88 18.60 11.96
N ASN A 303 -50.72 18.96 11.39
CA ASN A 303 -49.52 18.11 11.27
C ASN A 303 -48.18 18.73 11.79
N PRO A 304 -47.43 18.08 12.71
CA PRO A 304 -46.14 18.57 13.24
C PRO A 304 -44.90 17.90 12.59
N ASN A 305 -44.61 18.14 11.31
CA ASN A 305 -43.66 17.30 10.53
C ASN A 305 -42.18 17.76 10.46
N ALA A 306 -41.74 18.74 11.25
CA ALA A 306 -40.38 19.32 11.10
C ALA A 306 -39.24 18.62 11.88
N LYS A 307 -39.53 17.87 12.95
CA LYS A 307 -38.48 17.32 13.86
C LYS A 307 -38.31 15.80 13.84
N LYS A 308 -39.30 15.01 13.38
CA LYS A 308 -39.16 13.55 13.27
C LYS A 308 -38.31 13.11 12.07
N SER A 309 -38.31 13.85 10.96
CA SER A 309 -37.64 13.43 9.73
C SER A 309 -36.11 13.40 9.83
N PHE A 310 -35.49 14.25 10.67
CA PHE A 310 -34.04 14.29 10.86
C PHE A 310 -33.53 13.11 11.70
N SER A 311 -34.10 12.89 12.89
CA SER A 311 -33.72 11.75 13.75
C SER A 311 -34.01 10.40 13.11
N MET A 312 -35.13 10.28 12.40
CA MET A 312 -35.49 9.03 11.73
C MET A 312 -34.62 8.77 10.50
N LYS A 313 -34.25 9.79 9.72
CA LYS A 313 -33.20 9.65 8.68
C LYS A 313 -31.86 9.25 9.28
N GLN A 314 -31.46 9.82 10.42
CA GLN A 314 -30.17 9.49 11.04
C GLN A 314 -30.14 8.04 11.58
N GLN A 315 -31.25 7.53 12.12
CA GLN A 315 -31.37 6.12 12.54
C GLN A 315 -31.54 5.14 11.38
N LEU A 316 -32.30 5.49 10.33
CA LEU A 316 -32.39 4.67 9.10
C LEU A 316 -31.05 4.60 8.37
N PHE A 317 -30.34 5.71 8.26
CA PHE A 317 -29.00 5.75 7.66
C PHE A 317 -27.99 4.98 8.51
N LYS A 318 -28.11 5.02 9.84
CA LYS A 318 -27.27 4.19 10.74
C LYS A 318 -27.55 2.70 10.57
N ARG A 319 -28.82 2.27 10.52
CA ARG A 319 -29.19 0.87 10.25
C ARG A 319 -28.78 0.40 8.86
N GLN A 320 -29.04 1.19 7.81
CA GLN A 320 -28.57 0.87 6.46
C GLN A 320 -27.03 0.82 6.39
N MET A 321 -26.32 1.64 7.17
CA MET A 321 -24.86 1.55 7.27
C MET A 321 -24.41 0.28 8.02
N GLU A 322 -24.98 -0.03 9.18
CA GLU A 322 -24.67 -1.24 9.95
C GLU A 322 -24.91 -2.49 9.07
N GLU A 323 -26.02 -2.57 8.34
CA GLU A 323 -26.31 -3.66 7.37
C GLU A 323 -25.42 -3.63 6.09
N THR A 324 -24.86 -2.48 5.70
CA THR A 324 -23.98 -2.37 4.51
C THR A 324 -22.50 -2.66 4.82
N PHE A 325 -22.06 -2.39 6.05
CA PHE A 325 -20.64 -2.44 6.44
C PHE A 325 -20.22 -3.71 7.19
N GLU A 326 -21.14 -4.56 7.66
CA GLU A 326 -20.82 -5.87 8.28
C GLU A 326 -20.03 -6.85 7.39
N ASN A 327 -19.85 -6.54 6.09
CA ASN A 327 -19.10 -7.37 5.15
C ASN A 327 -17.71 -6.82 4.74
N GLU A 328 -17.25 -5.65 5.23
CA GLU A 328 -15.94 -5.05 4.84
C GLU A 328 -14.92 -5.13 6.00
N ARG A 329 -13.80 -5.85 5.78
CA ARG A 329 -12.81 -6.28 6.78
C ARG A 329 -11.90 -5.14 7.26
N ARG A 330 -12.40 -4.27 8.14
CA ARG A 330 -11.58 -3.30 8.90
C ARG A 330 -11.79 -3.40 10.40
N VAL A 331 -10.70 -3.21 11.14
CA VAL A 331 -10.72 -3.33 12.60
C VAL A 331 -11.41 -2.10 13.19
N ILE A 332 -12.43 -2.35 14.00
CA ILE A 332 -13.02 -1.33 14.87
C ILE A 332 -12.24 -1.40 16.18
N TYR A 333 -11.40 -0.40 16.42
CA TYR A 333 -10.65 -0.28 17.67
C TYR A 333 -11.53 0.36 18.74
N THR A 334 -11.36 -0.05 19.99
CA THR A 334 -12.00 0.65 21.12
C THR A 334 -11.28 1.97 21.39
N MET A 335 -11.96 2.90 22.07
CA MET A 335 -11.36 4.20 22.35
C MET A 335 -10.17 4.05 23.33
N GLU A 336 -10.28 3.11 24.26
CA GLU A 336 -9.26 2.75 25.24
C GLU A 336 -7.99 2.17 24.57
N GLU A 337 -8.12 1.38 23.50
CA GLU A 337 -6.98 0.89 22.71
C GLU A 337 -6.24 2.03 22.00
N ILE A 338 -6.98 2.98 21.42
CA ILE A 338 -6.41 4.16 20.77
C ILE A 338 -5.73 5.08 21.78
N GLU A 339 -6.32 5.27 22.95
CA GLU A 339 -5.75 6.05 24.03
C GLU A 339 -4.46 5.39 24.55
N GLN A 340 -4.46 4.08 24.82
CA GLN A 340 -3.24 3.36 25.21
C GLN A 340 -2.14 3.45 24.14
N ALA A 341 -2.47 3.24 22.86
CA ALA A 341 -1.51 3.30 21.75
C ALA A 341 -0.86 4.69 21.58
N THR A 342 -1.62 5.76 21.86
CA THR A 342 -1.18 7.16 21.72
C THR A 342 -0.67 7.79 23.02
N GLY A 343 -0.64 7.05 24.14
CA GLY A 343 -0.29 7.61 25.46
C GLY A 343 -1.30 8.64 25.96
N ASN A 344 -2.59 8.40 25.73
CA ASN A 344 -3.71 9.32 25.94
C ASN A 344 -3.62 10.58 25.06
N PHE A 345 -3.29 10.41 23.76
CA PHE A 345 -3.02 11.49 22.81
C PHE A 345 -1.89 12.43 23.24
N ASP A 346 -0.79 11.85 23.72
CA ASP A 346 0.41 12.58 24.15
C ASP A 346 0.92 13.48 23.00
N ASN A 347 1.13 14.76 23.30
CA ASN A 347 1.64 15.74 22.34
C ASN A 347 3.07 15.40 21.88
N THR A 348 3.88 14.68 22.67
CA THR A 348 5.20 14.19 22.24
C THR A 348 5.12 13.17 21.11
N ARG A 349 3.96 12.50 20.96
CA ARG A 349 3.66 11.56 19.86
C ARG A 349 2.94 12.23 18.70
N LYS A 350 2.67 13.53 18.75
CA LYS A 350 1.97 14.25 17.67
C LYS A 350 2.89 14.41 16.45
N ILE A 351 2.51 13.79 15.33
CA ILE A 351 3.28 13.80 14.08
C ILE A 351 2.76 14.79 13.04
N GLY A 352 1.57 15.34 13.23
CA GLY A 352 1.04 16.41 12.38
C GLY A 352 -0.27 17.03 12.89
N GLU A 353 -0.61 18.20 12.37
CA GLU A 353 -1.92 18.83 12.56
C GLU A 353 -2.37 19.53 11.28
N GLY A 354 -3.67 19.47 11.00
CA GLY A 354 -4.28 20.15 9.86
C GLY A 354 -5.76 20.49 10.11
N GLY A 355 -6.41 21.07 9.10
CA GLY A 355 -7.81 21.54 9.21
C GLY A 355 -8.87 20.47 9.51
N TYR A 356 -8.50 19.19 9.41
CA TYR A 356 -9.37 18.04 9.68
C TYR A 356 -9.17 17.41 11.07
N GLY A 357 -7.98 17.55 11.67
CA GLY A 357 -7.60 16.79 12.86
C GLY A 357 -6.13 16.92 13.25
N SER A 358 -5.77 16.27 14.34
CA SER A 358 -4.38 16.03 14.75
C SER A 358 -4.01 14.57 14.48
N VAL A 359 -2.81 14.31 13.99
CA VAL A 359 -2.29 12.97 13.71
C VAL A 359 -1.24 12.63 14.76
N TYR A 360 -1.40 11.47 15.40
CA TYR A 360 -0.52 10.96 16.44
C TYR A 360 0.14 9.67 15.98
N TYR A 361 1.41 9.50 16.30
CA TYR A 361 2.08 8.21 16.28
C TYR A 361 1.51 7.34 17.40
N GLY A 362 1.16 6.10 17.08
CA GLY A 362 0.72 5.10 18.04
C GLY A 362 1.38 3.75 17.78
N VAL A 363 1.32 2.88 18.79
CA VAL A 363 1.72 1.48 18.66
C VAL A 363 0.55 0.61 19.11
N LEU A 364 -0.06 -0.11 18.17
CA LEU A 364 -1.16 -1.05 18.42
C LEU A 364 -0.60 -2.47 18.40
N GLY A 365 -0.34 -3.03 19.58
CA GLY A 365 0.36 -4.31 19.73
C GLY A 365 1.84 -4.18 19.36
N GLU A 366 2.25 -4.78 18.24
CA GLU A 366 3.59 -4.64 17.64
C GLU A 366 3.61 -3.72 16.41
N LEU A 367 2.46 -3.13 16.01
CA LEU A 367 2.32 -2.35 14.79
C LEU A 367 2.41 -0.84 15.03
N GLU A 368 3.32 -0.18 14.32
CA GLU A 368 3.42 1.28 14.25
C GLU A 368 2.29 1.87 13.38
N VAL A 369 1.55 2.84 13.91
CA VAL A 369 0.35 3.40 13.25
C VAL A 369 0.29 4.92 13.32
N ALA A 370 -0.34 5.54 12.32
CA ALA A 370 -0.70 6.94 12.32
C ALA A 370 -2.20 7.09 12.65
N ILE A 371 -2.52 7.72 13.78
CA ILE A 371 -3.88 7.86 14.31
C ILE A 371 -4.34 9.32 14.13
N LYS A 372 -5.23 9.55 13.16
CA LYS A 372 -5.83 10.85 12.86
C LYS A 372 -7.08 11.06 13.73
N LYS A 373 -6.94 11.84 14.79
CA LYS A 373 -8.04 12.29 15.67
C LYS A 373 -8.76 13.45 14.99
N MET A 374 -10.00 13.23 14.55
CA MET A 374 -10.80 14.22 13.83
C MET A 374 -11.32 15.31 14.77
N ARG A 375 -11.41 16.55 14.28
CA ARG A 375 -12.10 17.64 14.99
C ARG A 375 -13.62 17.37 15.00
N SER A 376 -14.30 17.65 16.11
CA SER A 376 -15.73 17.35 16.32
C SER A 376 -16.67 17.94 15.28
N SER A 377 -16.28 19.03 14.60
CA SER A 377 -17.02 19.67 13.51
C SER A 377 -16.84 19.02 12.12
N ARG A 378 -16.00 17.98 11.98
CA ARG A 378 -15.59 17.35 10.71
C ARG A 378 -16.11 15.93 10.49
N THR A 379 -17.25 15.61 11.10
CA THR A 379 -17.92 14.30 11.01
C THR A 379 -18.23 13.87 9.57
N LYS A 380 -18.54 14.81 8.67
CA LYS A 380 -18.86 14.51 7.26
C LYS A 380 -17.64 14.05 6.48
N GLU A 381 -16.51 14.69 6.73
CA GLU A 381 -15.22 14.37 6.12
C GLU A 381 -14.67 13.04 6.66
N PHE A 382 -14.84 12.74 7.96
CA PHE A 382 -14.57 11.42 8.54
C PHE A 382 -15.33 10.30 7.81
N PHE A 383 -16.65 10.44 7.63
CA PHE A 383 -17.45 9.43 6.93
C PHE A 383 -17.16 9.38 5.42
N ALA A 384 -16.76 10.49 4.78
CA ALA A 384 -16.34 10.48 3.38
C ALA A 384 -15.05 9.68 3.20
N GLU A 385 -14.03 9.98 4.01
CA GLU A 385 -12.74 9.31 4.00
C GLU A 385 -12.86 7.81 4.30
N LEU A 386 -13.60 7.45 5.36
CA LEU A 386 -13.90 6.05 5.70
C LEU A 386 -14.62 5.32 4.54
N LYS A 387 -15.66 5.92 3.96
CA LYS A 387 -16.44 5.32 2.85
C LYS A 387 -15.63 5.10 1.57
N VAL A 388 -14.68 5.98 1.27
CA VAL A 388 -13.79 5.84 0.12
C VAL A 388 -12.72 4.80 0.42
N LEU A 389 -11.94 5.00 1.49
CA LEU A 389 -10.83 4.13 1.82
C LEU A 389 -11.27 2.68 2.02
N CYS A 390 -12.46 2.38 2.58
CA CYS A 390 -12.92 0.99 2.78
C CYS A 390 -13.00 0.17 1.48
N LYS A 391 -12.95 0.83 0.31
CA LYS A 391 -13.19 0.23 -1.00
C LYS A 391 -12.01 0.38 -1.95
N ILE A 392 -10.92 1.01 -1.52
CA ILE A 392 -9.73 1.27 -2.32
C ILE A 392 -8.47 0.80 -1.57
N HIS A 393 -7.62 0.02 -2.23
CA HIS A 393 -6.38 -0.53 -1.67
C HIS A 393 -5.36 -0.61 -2.83
N HIS A 394 -4.26 0.13 -2.73
CA HIS A 394 -3.26 0.24 -3.79
C HIS A 394 -1.92 0.72 -3.23
N ASN A 395 -0.80 0.27 -3.80
CA ASN A 395 0.55 0.55 -3.28
C ASN A 395 0.91 2.05 -3.22
N ASN A 396 0.26 2.89 -4.03
CA ASN A 396 0.44 4.35 -4.02
C ASN A 396 -0.73 5.12 -3.38
N VAL A 397 -1.52 4.47 -2.53
CA VAL A 397 -2.58 5.08 -1.70
C VAL A 397 -2.34 4.67 -0.26
N VAL A 398 -2.50 5.57 0.70
CA VAL A 398 -2.28 5.25 2.12
C VAL A 398 -3.34 4.28 2.63
N GLU A 399 -2.89 3.19 3.25
CA GLU A 399 -3.77 2.16 3.81
C GLU A 399 -4.42 2.62 5.13
N LEU A 400 -5.74 2.48 5.22
CA LEU A 400 -6.48 2.63 6.47
C LEU A 400 -6.72 1.24 7.09
N LEU A 401 -6.03 0.99 8.20
CA LEU A 401 -6.07 -0.24 8.98
C LEU A 401 -7.40 -0.41 9.75
N GLY A 402 -7.98 0.71 10.20
CA GLY A 402 -9.21 0.70 10.98
C GLY A 402 -9.69 2.07 11.41
N TYR A 403 -10.68 2.08 12.30
CA TYR A 403 -11.24 3.31 12.88
C TYR A 403 -11.74 3.08 14.31
N ALA A 404 -11.89 4.16 15.07
CA ALA A 404 -12.55 4.19 16.36
C ALA A 404 -13.57 5.33 16.38
N SER A 405 -14.73 5.13 17.03
CA SER A 405 -15.78 6.15 17.15
C SER A 405 -16.42 6.08 18.54
N GLY A 406 -15.91 6.89 19.46
CA GLY A 406 -16.52 7.12 20.77
C GLY A 406 -17.61 8.20 20.74
N SER A 407 -18.15 8.54 21.90
CA SER A 407 -19.14 9.63 22.06
C SER A 407 -18.56 11.02 21.82
N GLU A 408 -17.26 11.21 22.04
CA GLU A 408 -16.59 12.52 21.94
C GLU A 408 -15.50 12.58 20.86
N HIS A 409 -14.99 11.44 20.41
CA HIS A 409 -13.82 11.35 19.53
C HIS A 409 -14.04 10.36 18.37
N GLN A 410 -13.65 10.78 17.16
CA GLN A 410 -13.62 9.95 15.96
C GLN A 410 -12.18 9.89 15.46
N CYS A 411 -11.65 8.67 15.32
CA CYS A 411 -10.26 8.44 14.93
C CYS A 411 -10.17 7.50 13.72
N LEU A 412 -9.28 7.83 12.78
CA LEU A 412 -8.91 7.00 11.64
C LEU A 412 -7.49 6.47 11.88
N VAL A 413 -7.27 5.17 11.68
CA VAL A 413 -6.00 4.48 11.95
C VAL A 413 -5.39 4.04 10.62
N TYR A 414 -4.22 4.57 10.31
CA TYR A 414 -3.47 4.30 9.06
C TYR A 414 -2.14 3.62 9.37
N GLU A 415 -1.52 3.05 8.33
CA GLU A 415 -0.08 2.74 8.35
C GLU A 415 0.76 3.97 8.72
N PHE A 416 1.86 3.77 9.46
CA PHE A 416 2.81 4.83 9.75
C PHE A 416 3.89 4.93 8.64
N LEU A 417 4.03 6.13 8.07
CA LEU A 417 4.99 6.41 6.99
C LEU A 417 6.13 7.29 7.49
N GLN A 418 7.33 6.70 7.56
CA GLN A 418 8.47 7.23 8.32
C GLN A 418 9.03 8.55 7.74
N ASN A 419 8.97 8.73 6.42
CA ASN A 419 9.56 9.89 5.74
C ASN A 419 8.60 11.09 5.59
N ARG A 420 7.44 11.09 6.27
CA ARG A 420 6.48 12.22 6.33
C ARG A 420 6.00 12.71 4.95
N SER A 421 5.70 14.00 4.78
CA SER A 421 5.12 14.54 3.55
C SER A 421 6.16 15.03 2.55
N LEU A 422 5.84 14.98 1.25
CA LEU A 422 6.68 15.50 0.17
C LEU A 422 6.99 17.01 0.35
N ASN A 423 6.05 17.79 0.89
CA ASN A 423 6.25 19.20 1.27
C ASN A 423 7.41 19.38 2.27
N ASP A 424 7.74 18.36 3.07
CA ASP A 424 8.84 18.42 4.04
C ASP A 424 10.21 18.07 3.45
N HIS A 425 10.23 17.52 2.23
CA HIS A 425 11.45 17.20 1.49
C HIS A 425 11.78 18.22 0.39
N LEU A 426 10.77 18.94 -0.11
CA LEU A 426 10.96 20.04 -1.06
C LEU A 426 11.21 21.38 -0.35
N HIS A 427 10.41 21.70 0.67
CA HIS A 427 10.43 23.03 1.28
C HIS A 427 11.15 23.00 2.63
N ASP A 428 12.36 23.56 2.62
CA ASP A 428 13.29 23.69 3.75
C ASP A 428 13.77 22.34 4.35
N PRO A 429 14.23 21.36 3.53
CA PRO A 429 14.48 19.99 3.99
C PRO A 429 15.47 19.91 5.16
N LEU A 430 16.60 20.65 5.09
CA LEU A 430 17.64 20.61 6.11
C LEU A 430 17.16 21.16 7.47
N LEU A 431 16.30 22.17 7.49
CA LEU A 431 15.71 22.70 8.74
C LEU A 431 14.72 21.70 9.37
N LYS A 432 14.15 20.81 8.56
CA LYS A 432 13.24 19.73 8.99
C LYS A 432 13.95 18.40 9.26
N GLY A 433 15.28 18.35 9.16
CA GLY A 433 16.09 17.15 9.35
C GLY A 433 16.13 16.19 8.15
N ASN A 434 15.57 16.58 7.01
CA ASN A 434 15.52 15.78 5.78
C ASN A 434 16.69 16.09 4.83
N GLN A 435 17.06 15.12 4.00
CA GLN A 435 17.99 15.33 2.89
C GLN A 435 17.22 15.82 1.64
N PRO A 436 17.77 16.75 0.84
CA PRO A 436 17.13 17.15 -0.40
C PRO A 436 16.97 15.99 -1.39
N LEU A 437 15.80 15.86 -2.01
CA LEU A 437 15.52 14.80 -2.98
C LEU A 437 16.36 14.96 -4.26
N SER A 438 16.98 13.85 -4.71
CA SER A 438 17.63 13.77 -6.02
C SER A 438 16.61 13.82 -7.16
N TRP A 439 17.08 14.06 -8.39
CA TRP A 439 16.23 14.06 -9.57
C TRP A 439 15.45 12.75 -9.75
N THR A 440 16.12 11.59 -9.70
CA THR A 440 15.47 10.28 -9.83
C THR A 440 14.42 10.02 -8.74
N ALA A 441 14.65 10.48 -7.50
CA ALA A 441 13.64 10.39 -6.45
C ALA A 441 12.40 11.25 -6.78
N ARG A 442 12.59 12.47 -7.30
CA ARG A 442 11.49 13.36 -7.74
C ARG A 442 10.69 12.75 -8.90
N ALA A 443 11.36 12.16 -9.88
CA ALA A 443 10.74 11.44 -10.99
C ALA A 443 9.95 10.21 -10.50
N GLN A 444 10.52 9.42 -9.58
CA GLN A 444 9.86 8.26 -8.98
C GLN A 444 8.61 8.66 -8.17
N ILE A 445 8.70 9.74 -7.38
CA ILE A 445 7.61 10.29 -6.58
C ILE A 445 6.47 10.81 -7.47
N ALA A 446 6.78 11.45 -8.61
CA ALA A 446 5.78 11.87 -9.57
C ALA A 446 5.04 10.67 -10.20
N LEU A 447 5.78 9.64 -10.62
CA LEU A 447 5.20 8.41 -11.20
C LEU A 447 4.31 7.68 -10.19
N ASP A 448 4.77 7.53 -8.96
CA ASP A 448 4.02 6.90 -7.86
C ASP A 448 2.73 7.66 -7.56
N THR A 449 2.82 8.99 -7.44
CA THR A 449 1.64 9.86 -7.22
C THR A 449 0.66 9.74 -8.38
N ALA A 450 1.15 9.73 -9.64
CA ALA A 450 0.30 9.62 -10.82
C ALA A 450 -0.45 8.28 -10.86
N ARG A 451 0.21 7.15 -10.53
CA ARG A 451 -0.43 5.83 -10.39
C ARG A 451 -1.49 5.81 -9.29
N GLY A 452 -1.24 6.47 -8.16
CA GLY A 452 -2.23 6.61 -7.08
C GLY A 452 -3.51 7.32 -7.53
N ILE A 453 -3.39 8.35 -8.36
CA ILE A 453 -4.53 9.11 -8.90
C ILE A 453 -5.24 8.33 -10.03
N GLU A 454 -4.48 7.73 -10.96
CA GLU A 454 -4.99 6.85 -12.02
C GLU A 454 -5.84 5.70 -11.46
N TYR A 455 -5.38 5.08 -10.38
CA TYR A 455 -6.10 4.00 -9.71
C TYR A 455 -7.49 4.43 -9.23
N ILE A 456 -7.60 5.57 -8.53
CA ILE A 456 -8.88 6.06 -7.99
C ILE A 456 -9.82 6.66 -9.05
N HIS A 457 -9.30 7.03 -10.22
CA HIS A 457 -10.09 7.53 -11.36
C HIS A 457 -10.69 6.39 -12.18
N ASP A 458 -9.86 5.40 -12.55
CA ASP A 458 -10.18 4.45 -13.62
C ASP A 458 -10.22 2.99 -13.17
N HIS A 459 -9.37 2.57 -12.23
CA HIS A 459 -9.25 1.17 -11.81
C HIS A 459 -10.16 0.79 -10.63
N THR A 460 -10.83 1.75 -9.99
CA THR A 460 -11.87 1.47 -9.00
C THR A 460 -13.25 1.24 -9.64
N LYS A 461 -14.06 0.35 -9.05
CA LYS A 461 -15.45 0.04 -9.48
C LYS A 461 -16.37 1.28 -9.61
N LYS A 462 -15.99 2.36 -8.95
CA LYS A 462 -16.68 3.64 -8.86
C LYS A 462 -15.61 4.74 -8.99
N ARG A 463 -15.80 5.72 -9.87
CA ARG A 463 -14.81 6.80 -10.09
C ARG A 463 -14.80 7.75 -8.89
N TYR A 464 -13.64 7.94 -8.28
CA TYR A 464 -13.44 8.86 -7.16
C TYR A 464 -12.56 10.03 -7.59
N VAL A 465 -12.98 11.25 -7.26
CA VAL A 465 -12.18 12.48 -7.43
C VAL A 465 -11.71 12.93 -6.06
N HIS A 466 -10.40 13.15 -5.89
CA HIS A 466 -9.75 13.42 -4.60
C HIS A 466 -9.99 14.84 -4.09
N ARG A 467 -9.84 15.83 -4.98
CA ARG A 467 -10.05 17.28 -4.78
C ARG A 467 -9.05 18.03 -3.88
N ASP A 468 -8.12 17.33 -3.23
CA ASP A 468 -7.06 17.96 -2.43
C ASP A 468 -5.69 17.28 -2.64
N ILE A 469 -5.34 17.03 -3.91
CA ILE A 469 -3.98 16.62 -4.30
C ILE A 469 -3.02 17.81 -4.09
N LYS A 470 -1.97 17.61 -3.30
CA LYS A 470 -0.92 18.59 -2.98
C LYS A 470 0.27 17.90 -2.33
N THR A 471 1.42 18.56 -2.27
CA THR A 471 2.66 18.03 -1.66
C THR A 471 2.54 17.69 -0.16
N ASN A 472 1.61 18.29 0.60
CA ASN A 472 1.30 17.89 1.99
C ASN A 472 0.55 16.55 2.09
N ASN A 473 -0.23 16.18 1.07
CA ASN A 473 -1.08 14.99 1.04
C ASN A 473 -0.44 13.83 0.26
N ILE A 474 0.84 13.97 -0.11
CA ILE A 474 1.67 12.93 -0.70
C ILE A 474 2.69 12.55 0.37
N LEU A 475 2.53 11.36 0.94
CA LEU A 475 3.38 10.85 2.01
C LEU A 475 4.43 9.89 1.45
N LEU A 476 5.60 9.84 2.09
CA LEU A 476 6.74 9.03 1.66
C LEU A 476 7.01 7.89 2.65
N ASP A 477 7.13 6.67 2.14
CA ASP A 477 7.55 5.50 2.92
C ASP A 477 9.08 5.49 3.16
N GLN A 478 9.58 4.48 3.88
CA GLN A 478 11.01 4.31 4.17
C GLN A 478 11.91 4.27 2.91
N GLY A 479 11.38 3.82 1.76
CA GLY A 479 12.06 3.77 0.47
C GLY A 479 11.88 5.01 -0.41
N LEU A 480 11.32 6.10 0.13
CA LEU A 480 10.92 7.32 -0.59
C LEU A 480 9.89 7.07 -1.71
N ARG A 481 9.07 6.00 -1.60
CA ARG A 481 7.93 5.76 -2.49
C ARG A 481 6.74 6.60 -2.05
N ALA A 482 5.99 7.12 -3.01
CA ALA A 482 4.90 8.05 -2.72
C ALA A 482 3.54 7.35 -2.58
N LYS A 483 2.77 7.78 -1.56
CA LYS A 483 1.38 7.37 -1.31
C LYS A 483 0.47 8.59 -1.17
N VAL A 484 -0.67 8.58 -1.87
CA VAL A 484 -1.70 9.63 -1.80
C VAL A 484 -2.56 9.46 -0.54
N ALA A 485 -2.79 10.55 0.19
CA ALA A 485 -3.43 10.59 1.50
C ALA A 485 -4.53 11.69 1.61
N ASP A 486 -5.29 11.63 2.70
CA ASP A 486 -6.35 12.61 3.09
C ASP A 486 -7.56 12.67 2.15
N PHE A 487 -8.35 11.59 2.13
CA PHE A 487 -9.55 11.45 1.30
C PHE A 487 -10.79 12.17 1.89
N GLY A 488 -10.62 13.07 2.88
CA GLY A 488 -11.73 13.77 3.56
C GLY A 488 -12.60 14.64 2.64
N LEU A 489 -12.06 15.11 1.51
CA LEU A 489 -12.79 15.85 0.48
C LEU A 489 -13.27 14.99 -0.69
N ALA A 490 -12.86 13.72 -0.77
CA ALA A 490 -13.10 12.89 -1.93
C ALA A 490 -14.60 12.70 -2.23
N ARG A 491 -14.93 12.59 -3.52
CA ARG A 491 -16.31 12.45 -4.01
C ARG A 491 -16.42 11.34 -5.04
N LEU A 492 -17.56 10.66 -4.98
CA LEU A 492 -18.01 9.71 -5.98
C LEU A 492 -18.59 10.47 -7.18
N VAL A 493 -18.17 10.09 -8.39
CA VAL A 493 -18.81 10.44 -9.65
C VAL A 493 -19.32 9.14 -10.28
N GLU A 494 -20.57 9.12 -10.74
CA GLU A 494 -21.13 7.92 -11.38
C GLU A 494 -20.66 7.80 -12.84
N ARG A 495 -20.58 6.58 -13.36
CA ARG A 495 -20.16 6.31 -14.75
C ARG A 495 -21.39 6.30 -15.68
N SER A 496 -22.10 7.42 -15.70
CA SER A 496 -23.08 7.79 -16.73
C SER A 496 -22.36 8.16 -18.03
N ASN A 497 -23.05 8.05 -19.17
CA ASN A 497 -22.49 8.39 -20.49
C ASN A 497 -22.56 9.90 -20.81
N GLU A 498 -22.85 10.72 -19.81
CA GLU A 498 -22.82 12.18 -19.87
C GLU A 498 -21.76 12.63 -18.86
N GLU A 499 -20.97 13.65 -19.22
CA GLU A 499 -20.02 14.25 -18.27
C GLU A 499 -20.82 14.99 -17.20
N ASP A 500 -21.17 14.28 -16.11
CA ASP A 500 -22.00 14.80 -15.02
C ASP A 500 -21.26 15.93 -14.28
N ILE A 501 -21.43 17.16 -14.79
CA ILE A 501 -20.96 18.41 -14.19
C ILE A 501 -21.74 18.66 -12.89
N LEU A 502 -21.24 18.08 -11.81
CA LEU A 502 -21.80 18.26 -10.48
C LEU A 502 -21.36 19.62 -9.91
N ALA A 503 -22.29 20.58 -9.86
CA ALA A 503 -22.11 21.83 -9.14
C ALA A 503 -21.89 21.56 -7.63
N THR A 504 -20.72 21.92 -7.10
CA THR A 504 -20.36 21.66 -5.70
C THR A 504 -19.79 22.89 -5.00
N ARG A 505 -19.84 22.92 -3.65
CA ARG A 505 -19.17 23.97 -2.88
C ARG A 505 -17.68 23.99 -3.21
N LEU A 506 -17.12 25.18 -3.44
CA LEU A 506 -15.68 25.41 -3.57
C LEU A 506 -14.95 24.83 -2.34
N VAL A 507 -14.06 23.86 -2.58
CA VAL A 507 -13.17 23.22 -1.59
C VAL A 507 -11.89 22.78 -2.29
N GLY A 508 -10.79 22.74 -1.55
CA GLY A 508 -9.43 22.46 -2.04
C GLY A 508 -8.44 23.47 -1.43
N THR A 509 -7.14 23.28 -1.68
CA THR A 509 -6.08 24.15 -1.16
C THR A 509 -5.71 25.24 -2.16
N PRO A 510 -5.70 26.54 -1.79
CA PRO A 510 -5.30 27.64 -2.68
C PRO A 510 -3.95 27.36 -3.37
N GLY A 511 -3.90 27.58 -4.68
CA GLY A 511 -2.73 27.26 -5.52
C GLY A 511 -2.90 25.97 -6.33
N TYR A 512 -3.64 24.98 -5.79
CA TYR A 512 -3.94 23.70 -6.45
C TYR A 512 -5.36 23.64 -7.04
N ILE A 513 -6.23 24.61 -6.71
CA ILE A 513 -7.60 24.70 -7.24
C ILE A 513 -7.56 25.19 -8.70
N PRO A 514 -8.20 24.49 -9.65
CA PRO A 514 -8.24 24.90 -11.05
C PRO A 514 -9.29 26.01 -11.31
N PRO A 515 -9.14 26.79 -12.40
CA PRO A 515 -9.96 27.98 -12.64
C PRO A 515 -11.46 27.67 -12.82
N GLU A 516 -11.84 26.56 -13.44
CA GLU A 516 -13.24 26.16 -13.64
C GLU A 516 -13.96 25.86 -12.31
N SER A 517 -13.27 25.29 -11.33
CA SER A 517 -13.86 25.06 -10.00
C SER A 517 -14.11 26.36 -9.23
N VAL A 518 -13.38 27.44 -9.54
CA VAL A 518 -13.61 28.78 -8.97
C VAL A 518 -14.71 29.53 -9.73
N ARG A 519 -14.70 29.49 -11.07
CA ARG A 519 -15.65 30.23 -11.92
C ARG A 519 -17.05 29.61 -11.95
N GLU A 520 -17.12 28.29 -12.03
CA GLU A 520 -18.32 27.56 -12.44
C GLU A 520 -18.74 26.46 -11.43
N LEU A 521 -17.98 26.31 -10.33
CA LEU A 521 -18.23 25.32 -9.27
C LEU A 521 -18.25 23.84 -9.73
N GLN A 522 -17.68 23.58 -10.91
CA GLN A 522 -17.60 22.26 -11.52
C GLN A 522 -16.55 21.36 -10.85
N MET A 523 -16.76 20.04 -10.95
CA MET A 523 -15.90 19.00 -10.42
C MET A 523 -15.84 17.83 -11.41
N THR A 524 -14.66 17.52 -11.92
CA THR A 524 -14.39 16.36 -12.80
C THR A 524 -13.08 15.68 -12.40
N SER A 525 -12.72 14.55 -13.00
CA SER A 525 -11.38 13.93 -12.81
C SER A 525 -10.24 14.90 -13.18
N LYS A 526 -10.48 15.79 -14.14
CA LYS A 526 -9.53 16.83 -14.60
C LYS A 526 -9.19 17.86 -13.52
N THR A 527 -9.96 17.94 -12.43
CA THR A 527 -9.63 18.74 -11.24
C THR A 527 -8.37 18.19 -10.54
N ASP A 528 -8.26 16.87 -10.38
CA ASP A 528 -7.07 16.25 -9.78
C ASP A 528 -5.86 16.30 -10.73
N VAL A 529 -6.08 16.21 -12.05
CA VAL A 529 -5.02 16.35 -13.07
C VAL A 529 -4.36 17.72 -12.98
N TYR A 530 -5.14 18.80 -12.84
CA TYR A 530 -4.57 20.15 -12.64
C TYR A 530 -3.73 20.24 -11.38
N ALA A 531 -4.26 19.75 -10.25
CA ALA A 531 -3.56 19.76 -8.98
C ALA A 531 -2.26 18.91 -9.02
N PHE A 532 -2.26 17.79 -9.73
CA PHE A 532 -1.07 17.00 -10.03
C PHE A 532 -0.04 17.80 -10.86
N GLY A 533 -0.48 18.56 -11.86
CA GLY A 533 0.39 19.46 -12.63
C GLY A 533 1.12 20.49 -11.76
N VAL A 534 0.45 21.02 -10.74
CA VAL A 534 1.08 21.91 -9.73
C VAL A 534 2.14 21.15 -8.92
N VAL A 535 1.86 19.92 -8.47
CA VAL A 535 2.83 19.07 -7.75
C VAL A 535 4.07 18.78 -8.61
N VAL A 536 3.91 18.50 -9.91
CA VAL A 536 5.04 18.30 -10.84
C VAL A 536 5.88 19.58 -10.97
N ALA A 537 5.25 20.75 -11.03
CA ALA A 537 5.97 22.02 -11.03
C ALA A 537 6.75 22.28 -9.71
N GLU A 538 6.18 21.92 -8.55
CA GLU A 538 6.89 21.98 -7.26
C GLU A 538 8.08 21.01 -7.22
N LEU A 539 7.93 19.80 -7.78
CA LEU A 539 9.02 18.81 -7.87
C LEU A 539 10.20 19.32 -8.71
N ILE A 540 9.94 20.01 -9.82
CA ILE A 540 11.00 20.57 -10.70
C ILE A 540 11.68 21.79 -10.07
N THR A 541 10.89 22.73 -9.54
CA THR A 541 11.38 24.06 -9.13
C THR A 541 11.78 24.17 -7.67
N GLY A 542 11.27 23.29 -6.79
CA GLY A 542 11.41 23.43 -5.33
C GLY A 542 10.66 24.64 -4.74
N GLN A 543 9.89 25.37 -5.56
CA GLN A 543 9.12 26.54 -5.13
C GLN A 543 7.73 26.12 -4.66
N ARG A 544 7.16 26.83 -3.68
CA ARG A 544 5.80 26.58 -3.19
C ARG A 544 4.76 26.95 -4.24
N ALA A 545 3.64 26.23 -4.30
CA ALA A 545 2.54 26.52 -5.22
C ALA A 545 2.03 27.98 -5.20
N ILE A 546 2.13 28.66 -4.04
CA ILE A 546 2.00 30.12 -3.90
C ILE A 546 3.18 30.65 -3.07
N PHE A 547 3.79 31.75 -3.51
CA PHE A 547 4.90 32.43 -2.83
C PHE A 547 4.81 33.96 -2.97
N CYS A 548 5.54 34.72 -2.15
CA CYS A 548 5.60 36.19 -2.25
C CYS A 548 6.56 36.62 -3.36
N ASP A 549 6.21 37.65 -4.14
CA ASP A 549 7.10 38.18 -5.16
C ASP A 549 8.32 38.88 -4.54
N ASN A 550 9.53 38.41 -4.87
CA ASN A 550 10.79 39.02 -4.41
C ASN A 550 10.92 40.50 -4.81
N ARG A 551 10.18 40.97 -5.83
CA ARG A 551 10.13 42.38 -6.24
C ARG A 551 9.00 43.17 -5.56
N GLU A 552 7.95 42.50 -5.10
CA GLU A 552 6.75 43.10 -4.50
C GLU A 552 6.27 42.22 -3.32
N PRO A 553 6.87 42.30 -2.11
CA PRO A 553 6.61 41.34 -1.02
C PRO A 553 5.16 41.23 -0.53
N LYS A 554 4.30 42.18 -0.91
CA LYS A 554 2.85 42.19 -0.63
C LYS A 554 2.00 41.47 -1.69
N ARG A 555 2.62 41.02 -2.79
CA ARG A 555 1.94 40.36 -3.91
C ARG A 555 2.29 38.88 -3.94
N MET A 556 1.27 38.04 -3.82
CA MET A 556 1.41 36.61 -3.99
C MET A 556 1.46 36.26 -5.49
N LYS A 557 2.39 35.38 -5.87
CA LYS A 557 2.48 34.75 -7.19
C LYS A 557 2.13 33.27 -7.08
N SER A 558 1.48 32.74 -8.12
CA SER A 558 1.29 31.30 -8.28
C SER A 558 2.44 30.72 -9.08
N LEU A 559 2.94 29.55 -8.69
CA LEU A 559 3.98 28.81 -9.42
C LEU A 559 3.60 28.56 -10.90
N ILE A 560 2.31 28.36 -11.18
CA ILE A 560 1.81 28.14 -12.54
C ILE A 560 2.01 29.36 -13.44
N SER A 561 2.00 30.57 -12.88
CA SER A 561 2.34 31.79 -13.63
C SER A 561 3.83 31.86 -14.04
N VAL A 562 4.72 31.17 -13.30
CA VAL A 562 6.14 31.04 -13.64
C VAL A 562 6.31 30.04 -14.78
N ILE A 563 5.69 28.86 -14.68
CA ILE A 563 5.70 27.84 -15.75
C ILE A 563 5.16 28.42 -17.06
N TYR A 564 4.03 29.13 -17.03
CA TYR A 564 3.49 29.81 -18.21
C TYR A 564 4.39 30.94 -18.75
N ALA A 565 5.26 31.54 -17.94
CA ALA A 565 6.23 32.53 -18.43
C ALA A 565 7.42 31.85 -19.12
N VAL A 566 7.95 30.77 -18.53
CA VAL A 566 9.03 29.95 -19.11
C VAL A 566 8.70 29.50 -20.53
N PHE A 567 7.53 28.90 -20.74
CA PHE A 567 7.09 28.44 -22.08
C PHE A 567 6.61 29.56 -23.02
N LYS A 568 6.72 30.84 -22.64
CA LYS A 568 6.49 32.01 -23.51
C LYS A 568 7.76 32.74 -23.89
N GLU A 569 8.90 32.41 -23.29
CA GLU A 569 10.19 32.96 -23.69
C GLU A 569 10.63 32.41 -25.05
N LYS A 570 11.58 33.10 -25.69
CA LYS A 570 12.14 32.66 -26.98
C LYS A 570 12.96 31.38 -26.89
N ASP A 571 13.49 31.10 -25.70
CA ASP A 571 14.27 29.92 -25.36
C ASP A 571 13.68 29.33 -24.07
N PRO A 572 12.72 28.39 -24.17
CA PRO A 572 12.04 27.82 -23.01
C PRO A 572 12.93 26.86 -22.23
N GLU A 573 13.96 26.27 -22.84
CA GLU A 573 14.91 25.39 -22.15
C GLU A 573 15.79 26.20 -21.19
N ALA A 574 16.45 27.25 -21.68
CA ALA A 574 17.27 28.12 -20.83
C ALA A 574 16.43 28.84 -19.76
N ALA A 575 15.19 29.23 -20.08
CA ALA A 575 14.26 29.82 -19.11
C ALA A 575 13.82 28.80 -18.04
N LEU A 576 13.65 27.53 -18.40
CA LEU A 576 13.32 26.45 -17.46
C LEU A 576 14.51 26.15 -16.55
N GLU A 577 15.72 26.04 -17.09
CA GLU A 577 16.96 25.75 -16.34
C GLU A 577 17.16 26.77 -15.20
N ALA A 578 16.89 28.05 -15.47
CA ALA A 578 16.95 29.12 -14.48
C ALA A 578 15.88 29.04 -13.36
N GLN A 579 14.89 28.16 -13.46
CA GLN A 579 13.84 27.93 -12.45
C GLN A 579 13.97 26.59 -11.72
N ILE A 580 14.90 25.70 -12.12
CA ILE A 580 15.09 24.39 -11.50
C ILE A 580 15.60 24.54 -10.05
N ASP A 581 15.17 23.65 -9.16
CA ASP A 581 15.57 23.65 -7.75
C ASP A 581 17.10 23.58 -7.58
N GLY A 582 17.69 24.65 -7.03
CA GLY A 582 19.11 24.75 -6.74
C GLY A 582 19.63 23.65 -5.80
N ASN A 583 18.78 23.04 -4.99
CA ASN A 583 19.16 21.90 -4.15
C ASN A 583 19.57 20.65 -4.94
N MET A 584 19.15 20.54 -6.21
CA MET A 584 19.60 19.46 -7.12
C MET A 584 21.01 19.68 -7.68
N LYS A 585 21.63 20.86 -7.48
CA LYS A 585 23.04 21.16 -7.80
C LYS A 585 23.47 20.81 -9.24
N GLY A 586 22.57 20.95 -10.22
CA GLY A 586 22.83 20.62 -11.63
C GLY A 586 22.87 19.11 -11.94
N SER A 587 22.46 18.24 -11.01
CA SER A 587 22.46 16.79 -11.18
C SER A 587 21.13 16.28 -11.74
N TYR A 588 20.82 16.65 -12.99
CA TYR A 588 19.62 16.19 -13.72
C TYR A 588 19.85 16.11 -15.24
N PRO A 589 19.18 15.20 -15.97
CA PRO A 589 19.13 15.19 -17.42
C PRO A 589 18.09 16.21 -17.93
N MET A 590 18.56 17.34 -18.49
CA MET A 590 17.69 18.47 -18.88
C MET A 590 16.57 18.10 -19.86
N GLU A 591 16.80 17.18 -20.80
CA GLU A 591 15.78 16.70 -21.73
C GLU A 591 14.57 16.06 -20.99
N GLU A 592 14.84 15.32 -19.92
CA GLU A 592 13.81 14.68 -19.10
C GLU A 592 13.14 15.67 -18.14
N VAL A 593 13.87 16.69 -17.66
CA VAL A 593 13.27 17.82 -16.93
C VAL A 593 12.30 18.59 -17.83
N TYR A 594 12.67 18.82 -19.09
CA TYR A 594 11.82 19.51 -20.06
C TYR A 594 10.54 18.71 -20.36
N LYS A 595 10.64 17.41 -20.66
CA LYS A 595 9.46 16.52 -20.81
C LYS A 595 8.56 16.54 -19.57
N MET A 596 9.14 16.53 -18.37
CA MET A 596 8.38 16.59 -17.11
C MET A 596 7.70 17.97 -16.91
N ALA A 597 8.33 19.06 -17.37
CA ALA A 597 7.74 20.40 -17.38
C ALA A 597 6.61 20.54 -18.41
N GLU A 598 6.71 19.88 -19.58
CA GLU A 598 5.61 19.81 -20.56
C GLU A 598 4.39 19.07 -19.99
N ILE A 599 4.60 17.99 -19.22
CA ILE A 599 3.52 17.32 -18.48
C ILE A 599 2.85 18.31 -17.52
N ALA A 600 3.64 19.04 -16.71
CA ALA A 600 3.10 20.05 -15.79
C ALA A 600 2.27 21.11 -16.53
N LEU A 601 2.80 21.67 -17.63
CA LEU A 601 2.12 22.67 -18.46
C LEU A 601 0.79 22.15 -19.03
N ARG A 602 0.78 20.94 -19.60
CA ARG A 602 -0.43 20.32 -20.17
C ARG A 602 -1.48 20.02 -19.09
N CYS A 603 -1.05 19.61 -17.90
CA CYS A 603 -1.94 19.37 -16.77
C CYS A 603 -2.63 20.65 -16.28
N VAL A 604 -1.96 21.81 -16.34
CA VAL A 604 -2.48 23.09 -15.82
C VAL A 604 -3.18 23.97 -16.86
N SER A 605 -3.57 23.39 -17.99
CA SER A 605 -4.41 24.04 -19.01
C SER A 605 -5.66 24.68 -18.39
N GLU A 606 -6.00 25.92 -18.81
CA GLU A 606 -7.23 26.60 -18.37
C GLU A 606 -8.50 25.83 -18.73
N ASP A 607 -8.51 25.20 -19.90
CA ASP A 607 -9.60 24.33 -20.37
C ASP A 607 -9.36 22.88 -19.88
N PRO A 608 -10.28 22.28 -19.10
CA PRO A 608 -10.18 20.90 -18.64
C PRO A 608 -10.08 19.85 -19.75
N VAL A 609 -10.69 20.08 -20.92
CA VAL A 609 -10.74 19.12 -22.04
C VAL A 609 -9.35 18.91 -22.63
N ASN A 610 -8.51 19.94 -22.62
CA ASN A 610 -7.14 19.88 -23.15
C ASN A 610 -6.13 19.23 -22.17
N ARG A 611 -6.53 18.94 -20.93
CA ARG A 611 -5.68 18.24 -19.95
C ARG A 611 -5.62 16.74 -20.28
N PRO A 612 -4.45 16.09 -20.23
CA PRO A 612 -4.31 14.66 -20.55
C PRO A 612 -5.07 13.73 -19.57
N GLU A 613 -5.18 12.44 -19.90
CA GLU A 613 -5.61 11.42 -18.92
C GLU A 613 -4.45 10.95 -18.04
N MET A 614 -4.75 10.48 -16.83
CA MET A 614 -3.72 10.03 -15.90
C MET A 614 -2.88 8.86 -16.45
N LYS A 615 -3.47 7.96 -17.22
CA LYS A 615 -2.76 6.86 -17.91
C LYS A 615 -1.65 7.36 -18.85
N ASP A 616 -1.90 8.45 -19.59
CA ASP A 616 -0.95 9.01 -20.56
C ASP A 616 0.23 9.68 -19.82
N ILE A 617 -0.09 10.32 -18.68
CA ILE A 617 0.88 10.88 -17.75
C ILE A 617 1.76 9.77 -17.14
N VAL A 618 1.15 8.69 -16.62
CA VAL A 618 1.87 7.54 -16.03
C VAL A 618 2.79 6.88 -17.05
N GLN A 619 2.34 6.67 -18.28
CA GLN A 619 3.18 6.15 -19.36
C GLN A 619 4.40 7.05 -19.62
N THR A 620 4.22 8.36 -19.68
CA THR A 620 5.30 9.32 -19.97
C THR A 620 6.28 9.43 -18.81
N LEU A 621 5.80 9.52 -17.56
CA LEU A 621 6.63 9.54 -16.35
C LEU A 621 7.41 8.23 -16.16
N SER A 622 6.85 7.09 -16.58
CA SER A 622 7.56 5.82 -16.57
C SER A 622 8.77 5.83 -17.51
N GLN A 623 8.68 6.48 -18.67
CA GLN A 623 9.80 6.65 -19.59
C GLN A 623 10.85 7.61 -19.01
N ILE A 624 10.42 8.77 -18.50
CA ILE A 624 11.28 9.76 -17.83
C ILE A 624 12.11 9.13 -16.72
N LEU A 625 11.48 8.30 -15.87
CA LEU A 625 12.18 7.59 -14.79
C LEU A 625 13.22 6.60 -15.32
N THR A 626 12.90 5.82 -16.36
CA THR A 626 13.86 4.87 -16.98
C THR A 626 15.07 5.62 -17.54
N SER A 627 14.87 6.67 -18.35
CA SER A 627 15.97 7.51 -18.87
C SER A 627 16.82 8.11 -17.74
N SER A 628 16.19 8.55 -16.65
CA SER A 628 16.87 9.17 -15.51
C SER A 628 17.77 8.19 -14.75
N ILE A 629 17.33 6.94 -14.59
CA ILE A 629 18.13 5.87 -13.98
C ILE A 629 19.33 5.53 -14.85
N GLU A 630 19.15 5.40 -16.17
CA GLU A 630 20.25 5.16 -17.12
C GLU A 630 21.29 6.28 -17.06
N TRP A 631 20.85 7.53 -16.98
CA TRP A 631 21.71 8.71 -16.86
C TRP A 631 22.50 8.74 -15.54
N GLU A 632 21.90 8.45 -14.38
CA GLU A 632 22.63 8.38 -13.10
C GLU A 632 23.66 7.23 -13.06
N VAL A 633 23.37 6.10 -13.71
CA VAL A 633 24.30 4.97 -13.85
C VAL A 633 25.53 5.36 -14.69
N LEU A 634 25.35 6.16 -15.74
CA LEU A 634 26.45 6.67 -16.57
C LEU A 634 27.39 7.64 -15.83
N LEU A 635 26.91 8.32 -14.78
CA LEU A 635 27.69 9.30 -14.00
C LEU A 635 28.39 8.71 -12.76
N GLY A 636 28.30 7.40 -12.53
CA GLY A 636 29.03 6.74 -11.43
C GLY A 636 28.40 6.87 -10.04
N GLY A 637 27.07 7.06 -9.98
CA GLY A 637 26.19 6.76 -8.84
C GLY A 637 26.67 7.07 -7.42
N LYS A 638 26.26 8.24 -6.88
CA LYS A 638 26.45 8.62 -5.45
C LYS A 638 25.17 9.06 -4.72
N SER A 639 23.99 8.63 -5.18
CA SER A 639 22.71 9.02 -4.58
C SER A 639 22.42 8.24 -3.29
N GLN A 640 21.94 8.93 -2.24
CA GLN A 640 21.59 8.33 -0.94
C GLN A 640 20.27 7.52 -0.94
N VAL A 641 19.53 7.52 -2.06
CA VAL A 641 18.25 6.79 -2.22
C VAL A 641 18.43 5.25 -2.14
N PHE A 642 19.68 4.77 -2.09
CA PHE A 642 20.03 3.35 -2.23
C PHE A 642 20.56 2.66 -0.96
N SER A 643 20.19 3.10 0.25
CA SER A 643 20.43 2.30 1.47
C SER A 643 19.32 1.28 1.81
N GLY A 644 18.16 1.36 1.16
CA GLY A 644 17.01 0.45 1.39
C GLY A 644 16.84 -0.68 0.38
N LEU A 645 17.32 -0.52 -0.87
CA LEU A 645 17.13 -1.49 -1.95
C LEU A 645 18.42 -2.17 -2.47
N LEU A 646 19.62 -1.72 -2.09
CA LEU A 646 20.90 -2.33 -2.54
C LEU A 646 21.53 -3.32 -1.55
N MET A 647 20.71 -4.12 -0.86
CA MET A 647 21.17 -5.41 -0.33
C MET A 647 20.64 -6.62 -1.11
N ASN A 648 19.73 -6.43 -2.07
CA ASN A 648 19.27 -7.46 -2.99
C ASN A 648 19.42 -7.00 -4.46
N GLY A 649 20.49 -7.44 -5.13
CA GLY A 649 20.43 -7.69 -6.58
C GLY A 649 20.74 -6.56 -7.56
N LEU A 650 21.65 -5.61 -7.28
CA LEU A 650 22.22 -4.76 -8.35
C LEU A 650 23.66 -4.28 -8.07
N THR A 651 24.64 -5.16 -8.38
CA THR A 651 26.07 -4.77 -8.46
C THR A 651 26.75 -5.43 -9.66
N ILE A 652 26.06 -5.43 -10.81
CA ILE A 652 26.56 -6.01 -12.08
C ILE A 652 26.29 -5.07 -13.27
N VAL A 653 26.71 -3.79 -13.18
CA VAL A 653 26.79 -2.89 -14.36
C VAL A 653 28.03 -2.00 -14.33
N ALA A 654 28.35 -1.35 -13.20
CA ALA A 654 29.34 -0.26 -13.15
C ALA A 654 30.84 -0.69 -13.19
N GLY A 655 31.17 -1.98 -13.23
CA GLY A 655 32.56 -2.47 -13.17
C GLY A 655 33.30 -2.57 -14.50
N ALA A 656 32.61 -2.47 -15.64
CA ALA A 656 33.07 -3.02 -16.92
C ALA A 656 33.45 -1.98 -18.01
N ARG A 657 33.99 -0.81 -17.64
CA ARG A 657 34.46 0.20 -18.63
C ARG A 657 35.87 0.77 -18.44
N ASN A 658 36.59 0.40 -17.38
CA ASN A 658 38.01 0.75 -17.21
C ASN A 658 38.91 -0.49 -17.32
N LEU A 659 38.97 -1.08 -18.51
CA LEU A 659 40.11 -1.86 -19.04
C LEU A 659 39.91 -1.95 -20.56
N GLY A 660 40.92 -1.56 -21.33
CA GLY A 660 40.82 -1.45 -22.79
C GLY A 660 40.85 -2.81 -23.50
N GLU A 661 40.26 -2.82 -24.70
CA GLU A 661 40.48 -3.78 -25.80
C GLU A 661 41.06 -5.16 -25.43
N ASN A 662 40.18 -6.05 -24.94
CA ASN A 662 39.97 -7.39 -25.55
C ASN A 662 38.79 -8.10 -24.86
N SER A 663 38.06 -8.91 -25.63
CA SER A 663 36.82 -9.55 -25.21
C SER A 663 37.03 -10.67 -24.18
N ILE A 664 36.55 -10.48 -22.96
CA ILE A 664 36.44 -11.50 -21.91
C ILE A 664 34.98 -11.58 -21.45
N SER A 665 34.46 -12.81 -21.33
CA SER A 665 33.05 -13.06 -20.98
C SER A 665 32.79 -12.95 -19.48
N VAL A 666 31.60 -12.46 -19.11
CA VAL A 666 31.09 -12.38 -17.72
C VAL A 666 31.17 -13.74 -16.99
N ALA A 667 31.15 -14.85 -17.73
CA ALA A 667 31.28 -16.20 -17.18
C ALA A 667 32.65 -16.48 -16.49
N GLU A 668 33.75 -15.92 -17.01
CA GLU A 668 35.09 -16.18 -16.44
C GLU A 668 35.31 -15.43 -15.12
N ALA A 669 34.73 -14.25 -14.98
CA ALA A 669 34.70 -13.50 -13.72
C ALA A 669 33.90 -14.22 -12.62
N LEU A 670 32.86 -14.98 -13.01
CA LEU A 670 32.08 -15.80 -12.08
C LEU A 670 32.88 -17.01 -11.57
N ALA A 671 33.60 -17.70 -12.47
CA ALA A 671 34.41 -18.87 -12.14
C ALA A 671 35.54 -18.56 -11.15
N LEU A 672 36.20 -17.40 -11.31
CA LEU A 672 37.28 -16.93 -10.43
C LEU A 672 36.82 -16.60 -9.00
N ARG A 673 35.54 -16.25 -8.80
CA ARG A 673 35.00 -15.89 -7.48
C ARG A 673 34.37 -17.07 -6.72
N LEU A 674 34.11 -18.19 -7.43
CA LEU A 674 33.55 -19.44 -6.89
C LEU A 674 34.63 -20.50 -6.54
N GLY A 675 35.92 -20.16 -6.61
CA GLY A 675 37.00 -21.02 -6.15
C GLY A 675 37.46 -22.11 -7.11
N PHE A 676 37.01 -22.09 -8.37
CA PHE A 676 37.51 -23.00 -9.41
C PHE A 676 38.94 -22.61 -9.83
N ARG A 677 39.94 -23.21 -9.18
CA ARG A 677 41.34 -23.13 -9.63
C ARG A 677 41.56 -24.05 -10.83
N ASN A 678 41.99 -23.44 -11.94
CA ASN A 678 42.63 -24.06 -13.11
C ASN A 678 41.85 -25.21 -13.79
N VAL A 679 41.39 -24.97 -15.02
CA VAL A 679 41.73 -25.72 -16.24
C VAL A 679 40.76 -25.28 -17.36
N CYS A 680 41.29 -24.59 -18.37
CA CYS A 680 41.18 -25.01 -19.77
C CYS A 680 41.93 -24.03 -20.68
N GLY A 681 42.65 -24.58 -21.65
CA GLY A 681 43.03 -23.86 -22.87
C GLY A 681 41.91 -23.89 -23.90
N GLU A 682 42.14 -23.24 -25.02
CA GLU A 682 41.18 -23.07 -26.12
C GLU A 682 40.65 -24.43 -26.64
N GLY A 683 39.32 -24.56 -26.77
CA GLY A 683 38.70 -25.74 -27.37
C GLY A 683 37.25 -26.05 -26.96
N PHE A 684 36.73 -25.45 -25.87
CA PHE A 684 35.43 -25.88 -25.30
C PHE A 684 34.19 -25.10 -25.77
N CYS A 685 34.30 -24.27 -26.82
CA CYS A 685 33.21 -23.38 -27.24
C CYS A 685 32.14 -24.02 -28.16
N SER A 686 32.28 -25.31 -28.52
CA SER A 686 31.39 -26.00 -29.48
C SER A 686 30.41 -27.01 -28.86
N THR A 687 30.44 -27.22 -27.53
CA THR A 687 29.71 -28.34 -26.88
C THR A 687 28.51 -27.88 -26.02
N LEU A 688 28.28 -26.56 -25.89
CA LEU A 688 27.21 -26.00 -25.04
C LEU A 688 25.82 -25.95 -25.72
N PHE A 689 25.71 -26.33 -27.00
CA PHE A 689 24.45 -26.44 -27.75
C PHE A 689 24.01 -27.90 -27.96
N ARG A 690 23.65 -28.59 -26.87
CA ARG A 690 22.90 -29.86 -26.90
C ARG A 690 21.82 -29.88 -25.83
N LEU A 691 20.78 -29.08 -26.05
CA LEU A 691 19.70 -28.87 -25.09
C LEU A 691 18.49 -29.76 -25.42
N LYS A 692 18.52 -31.02 -24.96
CA LYS A 692 17.35 -31.92 -25.01
C LYS A 692 16.80 -32.32 -23.62
N ASN A 693 17.47 -31.90 -22.54
CA ASN A 693 17.12 -32.27 -21.15
C ASN A 693 16.56 -31.10 -20.32
N ILE A 694 16.40 -29.91 -20.92
CA ILE A 694 15.98 -28.68 -20.23
C ILE A 694 14.59 -28.77 -19.57
N VAL A 695 13.72 -29.70 -19.99
CA VAL A 695 12.38 -29.88 -19.39
C VAL A 695 12.45 -30.46 -17.97
N GLU A 696 13.48 -31.24 -17.63
CA GLU A 696 13.77 -31.63 -16.25
C GLU A 696 14.46 -30.48 -15.51
N ASP A 697 15.48 -29.85 -16.12
CA ASP A 697 16.27 -28.79 -15.48
C ASP A 697 15.46 -27.49 -15.22
N ILE A 698 14.41 -27.19 -15.97
CA ILE A 698 13.48 -26.07 -15.69
C ILE A 698 12.67 -26.33 -14.41
N LYS A 699 12.27 -27.58 -14.13
CA LYS A 699 11.71 -27.94 -12.80
C LYS A 699 12.76 -27.75 -11.70
N TRP A 700 14.04 -27.96 -12.01
CA TRP A 700 15.17 -27.65 -11.14
C TRP A 700 15.53 -26.16 -11.02
N LEU A 701 14.89 -25.25 -11.75
CA LEU A 701 15.06 -23.79 -11.56
C LEU A 701 13.88 -23.07 -10.88
N GLY A 702 12.66 -23.60 -10.99
CA GLY A 702 11.40 -22.90 -10.64
C GLY A 702 11.08 -22.60 -9.17
N ILE A 703 12.06 -22.38 -8.28
CA ILE A 703 11.84 -21.89 -6.89
C ILE A 703 12.80 -20.75 -6.48
N ALA A 704 13.90 -20.51 -7.22
CA ALA A 704 14.84 -19.43 -6.89
C ALA A 704 14.42 -18.02 -7.36
N PHE A 705 13.21 -17.86 -7.93
CA PHE A 705 12.81 -16.65 -8.67
C PHE A 705 11.60 -15.88 -8.11
N ASP A 706 10.89 -16.40 -7.11
CA ASP A 706 9.70 -15.73 -6.53
C ASP A 706 10.05 -14.64 -5.47
N SER A 707 11.32 -14.25 -5.39
CA SER A 707 11.79 -13.07 -4.63
C SER A 707 12.43 -12.00 -5.53
N ILE A 708 12.40 -12.18 -6.85
CA ILE A 708 12.73 -11.11 -7.79
C ILE A 708 11.49 -10.24 -7.96
N SER A 709 11.58 -8.99 -7.53
CA SER A 709 10.60 -7.96 -7.83
C SER A 709 10.27 -7.92 -9.32
N TRP A 710 8.98 -7.98 -9.69
CA TRP A 710 8.46 -7.99 -11.06
C TRP A 710 8.64 -6.65 -11.81
N ASN A 711 9.82 -6.04 -11.72
CA ASN A 711 10.18 -4.72 -12.24
C ASN A 711 10.72 -4.75 -13.68
N TYR A 712 10.53 -5.84 -14.41
CA TYR A 712 10.78 -5.88 -15.86
C TYR A 712 9.46 -5.65 -16.58
N VAL A 713 9.41 -4.65 -17.46
CA VAL A 713 8.22 -4.33 -18.25
C VAL A 713 8.05 -5.39 -19.32
N TYR A 714 7.13 -6.31 -19.06
CA TYR A 714 6.67 -7.33 -19.98
C TYR A 714 5.67 -6.71 -20.99
N ARG A 715 5.68 -7.16 -22.25
CA ARG A 715 4.70 -6.83 -23.32
C ARG A 715 4.33 -8.09 -24.08
N GLU A 716 3.16 -8.66 -23.80
CA GLU A 716 2.79 -10.01 -24.24
C GLU A 716 1.38 -10.11 -24.80
N THR A 717 1.23 -11.05 -25.72
CA THR A 717 -0.05 -11.59 -26.20
C THR A 717 -0.05 -13.09 -25.94
N ASN A 718 -1.07 -13.61 -25.25
CA ASN A 718 -1.27 -15.05 -25.00
C ASN A 718 -2.04 -15.68 -26.18
N PHE A 719 -1.55 -16.80 -26.70
CA PHE A 719 -2.15 -17.57 -27.79
C PHE A 719 -2.28 -19.05 -27.42
N PHE A 720 -3.49 -19.60 -27.59
CA PHE A 720 -3.77 -21.02 -27.39
C PHE A 720 -4.12 -21.63 -28.73
N THR A 721 -3.34 -22.61 -29.18
CA THR A 721 -3.51 -23.22 -30.50
C THR A 721 -3.45 -24.73 -30.42
N ASN A 722 -4.16 -25.39 -31.34
CA ASN A 722 -4.21 -26.85 -31.40
C ASN A 722 -3.08 -27.40 -32.27
N SER A 723 -2.38 -28.45 -31.81
CA SER A 723 -1.23 -29.02 -32.53
C SER A 723 -1.60 -29.72 -33.84
N VAL A 724 -2.80 -30.32 -33.89
CA VAL A 724 -3.27 -31.15 -35.00
C VAL A 724 -3.89 -30.30 -36.11
N THR A 725 -4.75 -29.34 -35.75
CA THR A 725 -5.42 -28.46 -36.72
C THR A 725 -4.66 -27.17 -36.99
N ARG A 726 -3.67 -26.81 -36.16
CA ARG A 726 -2.83 -25.60 -36.25
C ARG A 726 -3.66 -24.30 -36.29
N ARG A 727 -4.85 -24.35 -35.70
CA ARG A 727 -5.77 -23.21 -35.54
C ARG A 727 -5.66 -22.63 -34.15
N VAL A 728 -5.90 -21.33 -34.07
CA VAL A 728 -6.13 -20.60 -32.81
C VAL A 728 -7.43 -21.11 -32.20
N LEU A 729 -7.37 -21.56 -30.95
CA LEU A 729 -8.52 -21.93 -30.14
C LEU A 729 -9.03 -20.70 -29.39
N ILE A 730 -8.12 -20.02 -28.70
CA ILE A 730 -8.35 -18.80 -27.90
C ILE A 730 -7.12 -17.90 -28.08
N TRP A 731 -7.32 -16.58 -28.16
CA TRP A 731 -6.25 -15.61 -27.93
C TRP A 731 -6.62 -14.69 -26.78
N ARG A 732 -5.63 -14.05 -26.14
CA ARG A 732 -5.83 -12.84 -25.37
C ARG A 732 -4.70 -11.86 -25.65
N ASP A 733 -5.09 -10.65 -26.05
CA ASP A 733 -4.18 -9.53 -26.26
C ASP A 733 -4.32 -8.54 -25.11
N TYR A 734 -3.18 -8.23 -24.48
CA TYR A 734 -3.08 -7.33 -23.33
C TYR A 734 -2.45 -5.98 -23.70
N ARG A 735 -1.86 -5.83 -24.90
CA ARG A 735 -1.03 -4.65 -25.26
C ARG A 735 -1.20 -4.12 -26.68
N GLY A 736 -1.71 -4.89 -27.64
CA GLY A 736 -1.96 -4.42 -29.01
C GLY A 736 -0.73 -4.31 -29.92
N ASP A 737 0.43 -4.83 -29.52
CA ASP A 737 1.70 -4.65 -30.25
C ASP A 737 2.10 -5.82 -31.17
N VAL A 738 1.62 -7.05 -30.90
CA VAL A 738 1.69 -8.18 -31.83
C VAL A 738 0.31 -8.41 -32.44
N SER A 739 0.19 -8.27 -33.78
CA SER A 739 -1.09 -8.52 -34.43
C SER A 739 -1.37 -10.02 -34.60
N ALA A 740 -2.66 -10.36 -34.66
CA ALA A 740 -3.18 -11.68 -35.02
C ALA A 740 -2.40 -12.39 -36.13
N ALA A 741 -2.20 -11.69 -37.26
CA ALA A 741 -1.52 -12.22 -38.43
C ALA A 741 0.00 -12.41 -38.24
N GLN A 742 0.61 -11.75 -37.24
CA GLN A 742 2.00 -12.03 -36.84
C GLN A 742 2.06 -13.27 -35.95
N ALA A 743 1.14 -13.43 -35.00
CA ALA A 743 1.03 -14.64 -34.20
C ALA A 743 0.75 -15.89 -35.07
N GLU A 744 -0.03 -15.78 -36.15
CA GLU A 744 -0.24 -16.88 -37.10
C GLU A 744 1.02 -17.25 -37.90
N ARG A 745 1.95 -16.31 -38.15
CA ARG A 745 3.23 -16.59 -38.85
C ARG A 745 4.15 -17.53 -38.07
N PHE A 746 4.00 -17.62 -36.75
CA PHE A 746 4.71 -18.60 -35.94
C PHE A 746 4.53 -20.02 -36.49
N PHE A 747 3.31 -20.40 -36.89
CA PHE A 747 3.03 -21.74 -37.41
C PHE A 747 3.73 -22.00 -38.75
N THR A 748 3.85 -21.00 -39.62
CA THR A 748 4.59 -21.14 -40.88
C THR A 748 6.08 -21.45 -40.61
N LYS A 749 6.71 -20.75 -39.67
CA LYS A 749 8.12 -21.00 -39.31
C LYS A 749 8.34 -22.22 -38.42
N PHE A 750 7.37 -22.58 -37.60
CA PHE A 750 7.38 -23.83 -36.84
C PHE A 750 7.41 -25.02 -37.82
N ILE A 751 6.61 -24.98 -38.89
CA ILE A 751 6.60 -25.99 -39.96
C ILE A 751 7.95 -26.07 -40.69
N GLU A 752 8.61 -24.94 -40.95
CA GLU A 752 9.96 -24.93 -41.54
C GLU A 752 11.03 -25.61 -40.65
N LYS A 753 10.86 -25.58 -39.32
CA LYS A 753 11.75 -26.26 -38.34
C LYS A 753 11.34 -27.69 -37.98
N GLU A 754 10.08 -28.07 -38.18
CA GLU A 754 9.50 -29.36 -37.78
C GLU A 754 10.19 -30.58 -38.43
N GLY A 755 10.92 -30.36 -39.54
CA GLY A 755 11.72 -31.38 -40.23
C GLY A 755 13.03 -31.79 -39.55
N ASP A 756 13.52 -31.06 -38.53
CA ASP A 756 14.74 -31.43 -37.80
C ASP A 756 14.49 -31.67 -36.29
N PRO A 757 14.48 -32.94 -35.82
CA PRO A 757 14.26 -33.30 -34.42
C PRO A 757 15.43 -32.95 -33.46
N GLN A 758 16.43 -32.19 -33.92
CA GLN A 758 17.45 -31.53 -33.10
C GLN A 758 17.25 -30.01 -32.95
N SER A 759 16.28 -29.38 -33.64
CA SER A 759 16.16 -27.90 -33.74
C SER A 759 14.98 -27.25 -32.99
N GLN A 760 14.26 -28.00 -32.15
CA GLN A 760 13.11 -27.49 -31.39
C GLN A 760 13.53 -26.61 -30.19
N ASP A 761 13.89 -25.37 -30.49
CA ASP A 761 14.06 -24.31 -29.49
C ASP A 761 12.69 -23.88 -28.94
N PRO A 762 12.49 -23.77 -27.60
CA PRO A 762 11.23 -23.28 -27.00
C PRO A 762 11.02 -21.76 -27.18
N VAL A 763 12.00 -21.08 -27.79
CA VAL A 763 11.95 -19.66 -28.14
C VAL A 763 12.31 -19.52 -29.62
N VAL A 764 11.38 -18.96 -30.40
CA VAL A 764 11.53 -18.71 -31.84
C VAL A 764 11.52 -17.19 -32.06
N TYR A 765 12.42 -16.67 -32.89
CA TYR A 765 12.45 -15.25 -33.24
C TYR A 765 12.14 -15.05 -34.73
N ASP A 766 11.18 -14.18 -35.05
CA ASP A 766 10.86 -13.78 -36.42
C ASP A 766 10.47 -12.30 -36.51
N ASN A 767 11.07 -11.58 -37.46
CA ASN A 767 10.67 -10.22 -37.85
C ASN A 767 10.48 -9.22 -36.69
N GLY A 768 11.32 -9.32 -35.64
CA GLY A 768 11.21 -8.46 -34.45
C GLY A 768 10.22 -8.93 -33.39
N VAL A 769 9.70 -10.15 -33.50
CA VAL A 769 8.83 -10.80 -32.51
C VAL A 769 9.51 -12.07 -31.99
N SER A 770 9.59 -12.20 -30.68
CA SER A 770 9.96 -13.42 -29.95
C SER A 770 8.69 -14.18 -29.57
N TYR A 771 8.64 -15.45 -29.95
CA TYR A 771 7.59 -16.41 -29.60
C TYR A 771 8.15 -17.42 -28.62
N MET A 772 7.60 -17.47 -27.41
CA MET A 772 7.92 -18.48 -26.40
C MET A 772 6.75 -19.43 -26.29
N PHE A 773 6.97 -20.75 -26.31
CA PHE A 773 5.87 -21.70 -26.29
C PHE A 773 6.14 -22.94 -25.45
N VAL A 774 5.06 -23.52 -24.94
CA VAL A 774 5.03 -24.79 -24.20
C VAL A 774 3.99 -25.69 -24.84
N GLN A 775 4.37 -26.93 -25.14
CA GLN A 775 3.42 -27.96 -25.57
C GLN A 775 2.83 -28.68 -24.35
N HIS A 776 1.51 -28.81 -24.32
CA HIS A 776 0.82 -29.70 -23.39
C HIS A 776 -0.18 -30.57 -24.15
N ASN A 777 0.03 -31.88 -24.13
CA ASN A 777 -0.73 -32.85 -24.93
C ASN A 777 -0.75 -32.41 -26.42
N ASN A 778 -1.95 -32.17 -26.96
CA ASN A 778 -2.21 -31.70 -28.33
C ASN A 778 -2.46 -30.19 -28.42
N ILE A 779 -2.03 -29.40 -27.43
CA ILE A 779 -2.18 -27.94 -27.39
C ILE A 779 -0.82 -27.28 -27.27
N TYR A 780 -0.60 -26.21 -28.03
CA TYR A 780 0.50 -25.28 -27.83
C TYR A 780 -0.03 -24.02 -27.14
N LEU A 781 0.58 -23.69 -26.01
CA LEU A 781 0.42 -22.39 -25.37
C LEU A 781 1.61 -21.54 -25.80
N MET A 782 1.34 -20.35 -26.36
CA MET A 782 2.34 -19.46 -26.91
C MET A 782 2.19 -18.06 -26.31
N ILE A 783 3.32 -17.40 -26.07
CA ILE A 783 3.43 -15.99 -25.78
C ILE A 783 4.23 -15.33 -26.90
N ALA A 784 3.69 -14.26 -27.47
CA ALA A 784 4.40 -13.42 -28.43
C ALA A 784 4.74 -12.06 -27.81
N SER A 785 5.96 -11.57 -28.04
CA SER A 785 6.44 -10.26 -27.58
C SER A 785 7.38 -9.62 -28.60
N ARG A 786 7.33 -8.30 -28.77
CA ARG A 786 8.34 -7.55 -29.55
C ARG A 786 9.55 -7.09 -28.73
N GLN A 787 9.55 -7.32 -27.42
CA GLN A 787 10.58 -6.80 -26.51
C GLN A 787 11.52 -7.89 -26.01
N ASN A 788 12.66 -7.48 -25.46
CA ASN A 788 13.61 -8.36 -24.80
C ASN A 788 13.08 -8.77 -23.41
N CYS A 789 12.12 -9.69 -23.43
CA CYS A 789 11.47 -10.26 -22.25
C CYS A 789 12.31 -11.39 -21.63
N ASN A 790 12.17 -11.59 -20.32
CA ASN A 790 12.74 -12.75 -19.64
C ASN A 790 11.96 -14.03 -20.03
N ALA A 791 12.50 -14.76 -21.01
CA ALA A 791 11.90 -16.00 -21.49
C ALA A 791 11.71 -17.06 -20.39
N ALA A 792 12.56 -17.09 -19.36
CA ALA A 792 12.41 -18.07 -18.27
C ALA A 792 11.17 -17.78 -17.41
N SER A 793 10.89 -16.51 -17.10
CA SER A 793 9.67 -16.10 -16.38
C SER A 793 8.41 -16.38 -17.18
N LEU A 794 8.41 -16.11 -18.49
CA LEU A 794 7.26 -16.35 -19.36
C LEU A 794 6.99 -17.85 -19.61
N LEU A 795 8.03 -18.67 -19.76
CA LEU A 795 7.89 -20.13 -19.83
C LEU A 795 7.40 -20.73 -18.49
N LEU A 796 7.87 -20.21 -17.34
CA LEU A 796 7.35 -20.59 -16.03
C LEU A 796 5.88 -20.22 -15.88
N PHE A 797 5.49 -19.01 -16.28
CA PHE A 797 4.10 -18.56 -16.30
C PHE A 797 3.22 -19.48 -17.16
N LEU A 798 3.63 -19.83 -18.38
CA LEU A 798 2.91 -20.78 -19.23
C LEU A 798 2.68 -22.14 -18.54
N HIS A 799 3.66 -22.65 -17.79
CA HIS A 799 3.47 -23.85 -16.97
C HIS A 799 2.45 -23.63 -15.83
N ARG A 800 2.43 -22.46 -15.18
CA ARG A 800 1.41 -22.12 -14.18
C ARG A 800 0.00 -22.02 -14.77
N VAL A 801 -0.16 -21.44 -15.97
CA VAL A 801 -1.45 -21.42 -16.69
C VAL A 801 -1.97 -22.84 -16.94
N ILE A 802 -1.10 -23.77 -17.33
CA ILE A 802 -1.45 -25.19 -17.51
C ILE A 802 -1.94 -25.81 -16.18
N ASP A 803 -1.27 -25.52 -15.07
CA ASP A 803 -1.66 -26.05 -13.75
C ASP A 803 -2.99 -25.44 -13.26
N VAL A 804 -3.25 -24.16 -13.51
CA VAL A 804 -4.54 -23.52 -13.26
C VAL A 804 -5.65 -24.17 -14.10
N PHE A 805 -5.46 -24.35 -15.40
CA PHE A 805 -6.50 -24.96 -16.26
C PHE A 805 -6.77 -26.42 -15.90
N LYS A 806 -5.77 -27.20 -15.50
CA LYS A 806 -5.99 -28.56 -14.95
C LYS A 806 -6.79 -28.56 -13.65
N HIS A 807 -6.64 -27.55 -12.80
CA HIS A 807 -7.43 -27.44 -11.57
C HIS A 807 -8.92 -27.17 -11.88
N TYR A 808 -9.20 -26.37 -12.90
CA TYR A 808 -10.57 -26.01 -13.29
C TYR A 808 -11.28 -27.06 -14.16
N PHE A 809 -10.57 -27.73 -15.05
CA PHE A 809 -11.15 -28.59 -16.08
C PHE A 809 -10.81 -30.09 -15.92
N GLU A 810 -10.08 -30.45 -14.85
CA GLU A 810 -9.46 -31.77 -14.58
C GLU A 810 -8.39 -32.19 -15.61
N ALA A 811 -8.69 -32.08 -16.91
CA ALA A 811 -7.80 -32.31 -18.03
C ALA A 811 -7.79 -31.09 -18.97
N LEU A 812 -6.59 -30.69 -19.42
CA LEU A 812 -6.41 -29.62 -20.41
C LEU A 812 -6.39 -30.22 -21.82
N GLU A 813 -7.54 -30.17 -22.48
CA GLU A 813 -7.77 -30.68 -23.83
C GLU A 813 -8.49 -29.61 -24.70
N GLU A 814 -8.59 -29.88 -26.01
CA GLU A 814 -9.18 -28.93 -26.97
C GLU A 814 -10.66 -28.65 -26.66
N GLU A 815 -11.40 -29.68 -26.24
CA GLU A 815 -12.81 -29.59 -25.83
C GLU A 815 -12.92 -28.79 -24.53
N SER A 816 -12.06 -29.05 -23.53
CA SER A 816 -12.01 -28.30 -22.26
C SER A 816 -11.94 -26.79 -22.46
N LEU A 817 -11.11 -26.31 -23.39
CA LEU A 817 -10.98 -24.88 -23.68
C LEU A 817 -12.19 -24.30 -24.45
N LYS A 818 -12.78 -25.07 -25.36
CA LYS A 818 -13.95 -24.62 -26.15
C LYS A 818 -15.21 -24.54 -25.31
N ASP A 819 -15.47 -25.55 -24.48
CA ASP A 819 -16.71 -25.64 -23.71
C ASP A 819 -16.71 -24.65 -22.54
N ASN A 820 -15.53 -24.30 -22.01
CA ASN A 820 -15.36 -23.37 -20.88
C ASN A 820 -14.81 -22.00 -21.29
N PHE A 821 -14.96 -21.58 -22.55
CA PHE A 821 -14.30 -20.37 -23.08
C PHE A 821 -14.52 -19.10 -22.22
N VAL A 822 -15.70 -18.93 -21.61
CA VAL A 822 -16.02 -17.81 -20.71
C VAL A 822 -15.08 -17.81 -19.50
N VAL A 823 -14.99 -18.94 -18.80
CA VAL A 823 -14.11 -19.13 -17.63
C VAL A 823 -12.65 -18.98 -18.04
N VAL A 824 -12.26 -19.43 -19.25
CA VAL A 824 -10.90 -19.24 -19.76
C VAL A 824 -10.58 -17.75 -19.96
N TYR A 825 -11.49 -16.94 -20.49
CA TYR A 825 -11.27 -15.49 -20.61
C TYR A 825 -11.21 -14.80 -19.24
N GLU A 826 -12.10 -15.14 -18.30
CA GLU A 826 -12.06 -14.62 -16.92
C GLU A 826 -10.74 -14.98 -16.22
N LEU A 827 -10.29 -16.24 -16.36
CA LEU A 827 -8.98 -16.65 -15.86
C LEU A 827 -7.84 -15.88 -16.53
N LEU A 828 -7.86 -15.70 -17.85
CA LEU A 828 -6.79 -15.00 -18.57
C LEU A 828 -6.65 -13.53 -18.16
N ASP A 829 -7.75 -12.86 -17.79
CA ASP A 829 -7.75 -11.48 -17.31
C ASP A 829 -7.29 -11.36 -15.85
N GLU A 830 -7.56 -12.36 -15.02
CA GLU A 830 -7.20 -12.35 -13.58
C GLU A 830 -5.79 -12.92 -13.30
N ILE A 831 -5.27 -13.80 -14.16
CA ILE A 831 -3.90 -14.35 -14.02
C ILE A 831 -2.82 -13.47 -14.67
N MET A 832 -3.18 -12.54 -15.55
CA MET A 832 -2.25 -11.64 -16.24
C MET A 832 -2.97 -10.33 -16.61
N ASP A 833 -2.42 -9.21 -16.15
CA ASP A 833 -2.91 -7.88 -16.52
C ASP A 833 -1.79 -7.10 -17.22
N PHE A 834 -2.11 -6.50 -18.38
CA PHE A 834 -1.19 -5.71 -19.19
C PHE A 834 0.16 -6.40 -19.49
N GLY A 835 0.21 -7.74 -19.57
CA GLY A 835 1.44 -8.54 -19.75
C GLY A 835 2.18 -8.91 -18.46
N PHE A 836 1.77 -8.39 -17.30
CA PHE A 836 2.32 -8.75 -16.00
C PHE A 836 1.52 -9.91 -15.38
N PRO A 837 2.14 -11.07 -15.11
CA PRO A 837 1.50 -12.12 -14.32
C PRO A 837 1.03 -11.62 -12.96
N GLN A 838 -0.21 -11.95 -12.60
CA GLN A 838 -0.85 -11.61 -11.34
C GLN A 838 -0.98 -12.87 -10.47
N PHE A 839 -2.21 -13.27 -10.13
CA PHE A 839 -2.47 -14.41 -9.25
C PHE A 839 -2.54 -15.72 -10.03
N THR A 840 -1.54 -16.58 -9.90
CA THR A 840 -1.55 -17.91 -10.54
C THR A 840 -1.99 -19.05 -9.60
N GLU A 841 -2.59 -18.73 -8.45
CA GLU A 841 -2.99 -19.70 -7.43
C GLU A 841 -4.40 -20.25 -7.68
N ALA A 842 -4.49 -21.35 -8.42
CA ALA A 842 -5.75 -21.94 -8.89
C ALA A 842 -6.84 -22.12 -7.80
N LYS A 843 -6.44 -22.54 -6.59
CA LYS A 843 -7.38 -22.74 -5.47
C LYS A 843 -8.04 -21.44 -5.01
N ILE A 844 -7.35 -20.31 -5.10
CA ILE A 844 -7.88 -19.01 -4.65
C ILE A 844 -8.61 -18.30 -5.78
N LEU A 845 -8.16 -18.46 -7.02
CA LEU A 845 -8.97 -18.14 -8.19
C LEU A 845 -10.35 -18.82 -8.08
N SER A 846 -10.41 -20.10 -7.70
CA SER A 846 -11.66 -20.88 -7.61
C SER A 846 -12.67 -20.38 -6.56
N GLU A 847 -12.24 -19.52 -5.62
CA GLU A 847 -13.14 -18.94 -4.63
C GLU A 847 -14.04 -17.84 -5.24
N PHE A 848 -13.58 -17.16 -6.32
CA PHE A 848 -14.29 -16.04 -6.96
C PHE A 848 -14.59 -16.22 -8.46
N ILE A 849 -13.74 -16.93 -9.21
CA ILE A 849 -14.02 -17.38 -10.59
C ILE A 849 -14.59 -18.79 -10.50
N LYS A 850 -15.83 -19.00 -10.99
CA LYS A 850 -16.54 -20.28 -10.82
C LYS A 850 -17.09 -20.79 -12.15
N THR A 851 -17.00 -22.09 -12.33
CA THR A 851 -17.56 -22.81 -13.49
C THR A 851 -19.10 -22.85 -13.49
N ASP A 852 -19.74 -22.65 -12.33
CA ASP A 852 -21.20 -22.67 -12.18
C ASP A 852 -21.87 -21.36 -12.68
N ALA A 853 -22.28 -21.35 -13.96
CA ALA A 853 -22.99 -20.23 -14.60
C ALA A 853 -24.32 -19.79 -13.92
N TYR A 854 -24.84 -20.56 -12.96
CA TYR A 854 -26.20 -20.41 -12.40
C TYR A 854 -26.29 -19.66 -11.06
N ARG A 855 -25.23 -18.99 -10.58
CA ARG A 855 -25.25 -18.23 -9.30
C ARG A 855 -24.84 -16.76 -9.40
N MET A 856 -25.13 -16.10 -10.53
CA MET A 856 -24.86 -14.66 -10.78
C MET A 856 -25.75 -13.68 -9.97
N GLU A 857 -26.17 -14.00 -8.75
CA GLU A 857 -26.96 -13.09 -7.88
C GLU A 857 -26.15 -12.43 -6.75
N VAL A 858 -24.87 -12.79 -6.59
CA VAL A 858 -23.98 -12.16 -5.59
C VAL A 858 -22.67 -11.77 -6.28
N THR A 859 -22.38 -10.47 -6.36
CA THR A 859 -21.03 -9.99 -6.69
C THR A 859 -20.05 -10.46 -5.62
N GLN A 860 -19.34 -11.55 -5.90
CA GLN A 860 -18.36 -12.11 -4.97
C GLN A 860 -17.15 -11.16 -4.94
N ARG A 861 -16.76 -10.71 -3.75
CA ARG A 861 -15.52 -9.95 -3.57
C ARG A 861 -14.35 -10.94 -3.70
N PRO A 862 -13.21 -10.56 -4.29
CA PRO A 862 -12.03 -11.41 -4.26
C PRO A 862 -11.68 -11.74 -2.78
N PRO A 863 -11.29 -12.98 -2.47
CA PRO A 863 -10.90 -13.36 -1.12
C PRO A 863 -9.72 -12.50 -0.69
N MET A 864 -9.69 -12.03 0.56
CA MET A 864 -8.54 -11.27 1.04
C MET A 864 -7.23 -12.06 1.12
N ALA A 865 -7.21 -13.37 0.83
CA ALA A 865 -5.96 -14.07 0.51
C ALA A 865 -5.25 -13.42 -0.70
N VAL A 866 -6.00 -12.90 -1.67
CA VAL A 866 -5.51 -12.14 -2.84
C VAL A 866 -4.78 -10.84 -2.44
N THR A 867 -5.09 -10.25 -1.28
CA THR A 867 -4.50 -8.97 -0.83
C THR A 867 -3.65 -9.07 0.43
N ASN A 868 -3.40 -10.27 0.95
CA ASN A 868 -2.69 -10.48 2.22
C ASN A 868 -1.32 -11.12 1.97
N ALA A 869 -0.36 -10.91 2.87
CA ALA A 869 0.99 -11.48 2.80
C ALA A 869 1.04 -13.02 2.89
N VAL A 870 -0.11 -13.67 3.13
CA VAL A 870 -0.30 -15.12 3.05
C VAL A 870 -1.24 -15.39 1.86
N SER A 871 -0.67 -15.45 0.66
CA SER A 871 -1.44 -15.52 -0.59
C SER A 871 -2.04 -16.89 -0.92
N TRP A 872 -1.73 -17.92 -0.11
CA TRP A 872 -1.98 -19.34 -0.42
C TRP A 872 -2.92 -20.06 0.58
N ARG A 873 -3.50 -19.32 1.53
CA ARG A 873 -4.40 -19.89 2.55
C ARG A 873 -5.46 -18.90 2.99
N SER A 874 -6.73 -19.25 2.76
CA SER A 874 -7.89 -18.48 3.18
C SER A 874 -8.18 -18.61 4.68
N GLU A 875 -8.64 -17.52 5.29
CA GLU A 875 -9.09 -17.49 6.69
C GLU A 875 -10.45 -18.19 6.86
N GLY A 876 -10.74 -18.68 8.07
CA GLY A 876 -12.04 -19.28 8.41
C GLY A 876 -12.21 -20.76 8.05
N ILE A 877 -11.20 -21.42 7.48
CA ILE A 877 -11.20 -22.87 7.23
C ILE A 877 -11.43 -23.63 8.55
N GLN A 878 -12.35 -24.61 8.55
CA GLN A 878 -12.65 -25.45 9.70
C GLN A 878 -12.80 -26.93 9.30
N PHE A 879 -12.17 -27.82 10.06
CA PHE A 879 -12.30 -29.27 9.91
C PHE A 879 -12.80 -29.93 11.20
N LYS A 880 -13.60 -30.99 11.05
CA LYS A 880 -14.06 -31.82 12.18
C LYS A 880 -12.92 -32.57 12.88
N LYS A 881 -11.80 -32.78 12.18
CA LYS A 881 -10.55 -33.36 12.69
C LYS A 881 -9.39 -32.59 12.09
N ASN A 882 -8.41 -32.25 12.92
CA ASN A 882 -7.21 -31.55 12.47
C ASN A 882 -6.09 -32.57 12.24
N GLU A 883 -5.80 -32.89 10.99
CA GLU A 883 -4.90 -33.97 10.58
C GLU A 883 -3.90 -33.47 9.53
N VAL A 884 -2.65 -33.95 9.63
CA VAL A 884 -1.60 -33.66 8.64
C VAL A 884 -0.93 -34.95 8.22
N PHE A 885 -0.82 -35.20 6.92
CA PHE A 885 -0.08 -36.31 6.37
C PHE A 885 1.15 -35.78 5.61
N LEU A 886 2.33 -36.24 6.00
CA LEU A 886 3.61 -35.87 5.38
C LEU A 886 4.22 -37.11 4.72
N ASP A 887 4.25 -37.08 3.39
CA ASP A 887 4.80 -38.12 2.54
C ASP A 887 6.21 -37.69 2.11
N VAL A 888 7.22 -38.33 2.68
CA VAL A 888 8.61 -38.14 2.27
C VAL A 888 8.89 -39.10 1.12
N VAL A 889 8.95 -38.56 -0.10
CA VAL A 889 9.12 -39.33 -1.34
C VAL A 889 10.53 -39.11 -1.88
N GLU A 890 11.29 -40.17 -2.09
CA GLU A 890 12.62 -40.15 -2.71
C GLU A 890 12.60 -40.86 -4.06
N SER A 891 12.77 -40.11 -5.15
CA SER A 891 13.02 -40.66 -6.49
C SER A 891 14.52 -40.89 -6.67
N VAL A 892 14.91 -42.12 -6.98
CA VAL A 892 16.30 -42.51 -7.20
C VAL A 892 16.59 -42.53 -8.69
N ASN A 893 17.48 -41.65 -9.15
CA ASN A 893 17.98 -41.62 -10.50
C ASN A 893 19.28 -42.44 -10.58
N ILE A 894 19.37 -43.34 -11.54
CA ILE A 894 20.54 -44.21 -11.79
C ILE A 894 20.71 -44.34 -13.30
N LEU A 895 21.91 -44.04 -13.80
CA LEU A 895 22.32 -44.40 -15.17
C LEU A 895 23.53 -45.33 -15.10
N VAL A 896 23.38 -46.55 -15.61
CA VAL A 896 24.47 -47.54 -15.72
C VAL A 896 24.89 -47.69 -17.18
N ASN A 897 26.19 -47.75 -17.45
CA ASN A 897 26.74 -48.04 -18.79
C ASN A 897 26.74 -49.55 -19.11
N SER A 898 27.00 -49.89 -20.37
CA SER A 898 27.12 -51.28 -20.84
C SER A 898 28.23 -52.09 -20.15
N ASN A 899 29.17 -51.42 -19.47
CA ASN A 899 30.24 -52.06 -18.71
C ASN A 899 29.88 -52.28 -17.23
N GLY A 900 28.62 -52.01 -16.83
CA GLY A 900 28.15 -52.14 -15.45
C GLY A 900 28.64 -51.03 -14.50
N GLN A 901 29.17 -49.92 -15.01
CA GLN A 901 29.60 -48.78 -14.20
C GLN A 901 28.48 -47.74 -14.10
N ILE A 902 28.31 -47.16 -12.91
CA ILE A 902 27.34 -46.10 -12.65
C ILE A 902 27.91 -44.78 -13.19
N ILE A 903 27.25 -44.18 -14.18
CA ILE A 903 27.58 -42.85 -14.73
C ILE A 903 26.96 -41.76 -13.86
N ARG A 904 25.66 -41.91 -13.53
CA ARG A 904 24.87 -40.94 -12.79
C ARG A 904 24.16 -41.64 -11.63
N SER A 905 24.22 -41.02 -10.47
CA SER A 905 23.45 -41.42 -9.28
C SER A 905 23.11 -40.16 -8.50
N ASP A 906 21.83 -39.83 -8.45
CA ASP A 906 21.29 -38.68 -7.71
C ASP A 906 19.96 -39.07 -7.08
N VAL A 907 19.72 -38.61 -5.85
CA VAL A 907 18.42 -38.79 -5.18
C VAL A 907 17.70 -37.45 -5.17
N VAL A 908 16.46 -37.50 -5.65
CA VAL A 908 15.54 -36.38 -5.77
C VAL A 908 14.43 -36.59 -4.76
N GLY A 909 14.45 -35.82 -3.69
CA GLY A 909 13.48 -35.91 -2.62
C GLY A 909 12.39 -34.84 -2.70
N ALA A 910 11.19 -35.19 -2.26
CA ALA A 910 10.06 -34.29 -2.09
C ALA A 910 9.35 -34.58 -0.75
N LEU A 911 9.05 -33.54 0.01
CA LEU A 911 8.16 -33.60 1.17
C LEU A 911 6.77 -33.14 0.74
N ARG A 912 5.92 -34.10 0.38
CA ARG A 912 4.53 -33.81 0.01
C ARG A 912 3.68 -33.77 1.25
N MET A 913 2.95 -32.70 1.49
CA MET A 913 2.09 -32.57 2.65
C MET A 913 0.63 -32.47 2.24
N ARG A 914 -0.24 -33.12 3.01
CA ARG A 914 -1.69 -33.00 2.94
C ARG A 914 -2.18 -32.51 4.29
N THR A 915 -2.67 -31.28 4.35
CA THR A 915 -3.16 -30.69 5.60
C THR A 915 -4.66 -30.50 5.56
N TYR A 916 -5.32 -30.97 6.62
CA TYR A 916 -6.70 -30.71 6.96
C TYR A 916 -6.68 -30.02 8.33
N LEU A 917 -6.36 -28.72 8.33
CA LEU A 917 -6.15 -27.92 9.54
C LEU A 917 -7.11 -26.73 9.56
N SER A 918 -7.67 -26.44 10.73
CA SER A 918 -8.57 -25.30 10.93
C SER A 918 -7.77 -24.02 11.20
N GLY A 919 -8.30 -22.85 10.83
CA GLY A 919 -7.67 -21.56 11.09
C GLY A 919 -6.46 -21.25 10.20
N MET A 920 -5.48 -20.53 10.76
CA MET A 920 -4.24 -20.07 10.13
C MET A 920 -3.01 -20.56 10.92
N PRO A 921 -2.74 -21.88 10.93
CA PRO A 921 -1.75 -22.47 11.81
C PRO A 921 -0.31 -22.18 11.35
N GLU A 922 0.56 -21.78 12.26
CA GLU A 922 2.01 -21.75 12.03
C GLU A 922 2.60 -23.15 12.32
N CYS A 923 3.06 -23.81 11.27
CA CYS A 923 3.75 -25.08 11.33
C CYS A 923 5.26 -24.90 11.38
N LYS A 924 5.94 -25.72 12.19
CA LYS A 924 7.41 -25.77 12.31
C LYS A 924 7.90 -27.20 12.16
N LEU A 925 8.61 -27.47 11.08
CA LEU A 925 9.19 -28.77 10.74
C LEU A 925 10.66 -28.82 11.16
N GLY A 926 11.07 -29.93 11.78
CA GLY A 926 12.47 -30.21 12.11
C GLY A 926 12.95 -31.50 11.44
N LEU A 927 14.05 -31.42 10.70
CA LEU A 927 14.70 -32.55 10.02
C LEU A 927 16.03 -32.94 10.70
N ASN A 928 16.61 -34.08 10.32
CA ASN A 928 17.96 -34.50 10.70
C ASN A 928 19.07 -33.90 9.80
N ASP A 929 18.89 -32.64 9.39
CA ASP A 929 19.91 -31.85 8.70
C ASP A 929 21.17 -31.71 9.58
N ARG A 930 22.32 -32.01 9.00
CA ARG A 930 23.63 -31.93 9.65
C ARG A 930 23.96 -30.50 10.07
N VAL A 931 23.71 -29.51 9.20
CA VAL A 931 24.08 -28.12 9.43
C VAL A 931 23.30 -27.56 10.64
N LEU A 932 21.99 -27.83 10.71
CA LEU A 932 21.15 -27.50 11.87
C LEU A 932 21.61 -28.20 13.16
N LEU A 933 22.08 -29.45 13.09
CA LEU A 933 22.54 -30.21 14.27
C LEU A 933 23.89 -29.71 14.80
N GLU A 934 24.82 -29.39 13.90
CA GLU A 934 26.13 -28.80 14.23
C GLU A 934 25.96 -27.39 14.81
N ALA A 935 25.11 -26.54 14.22
CA ALA A 935 24.80 -25.20 14.73
C ALA A 935 24.16 -25.20 16.13
N GLN A 936 23.38 -26.23 16.48
CA GLN A 936 22.79 -26.39 17.81
C GLN A 936 23.73 -27.03 18.85
N GLY A 937 25.02 -27.24 18.53
CA GLY A 937 26.00 -27.86 19.43
C GLY A 937 25.64 -29.30 19.82
N ARG A 938 24.79 -29.98 19.05
CA ARG A 938 24.21 -31.28 19.40
C ARG A 938 24.82 -32.41 18.57
N THR A 939 25.92 -32.98 19.07
CA THR A 939 26.46 -34.24 18.56
C THR A 939 25.48 -35.40 18.82
N THR A 940 24.59 -35.68 17.87
CA THR A 940 23.68 -36.83 17.96
C THR A 940 24.36 -38.12 17.50
N LYS A 941 24.09 -39.24 18.20
CA LYS A 941 24.55 -40.60 17.83
C LYS A 941 23.81 -41.18 16.60
N GLY A 942 23.31 -40.35 15.70
CA GLY A 942 22.45 -40.73 14.57
C GLY A 942 23.00 -40.25 13.23
N LYS A 943 22.48 -40.80 12.12
CA LYS A 943 22.80 -40.30 10.79
C LYS A 943 22.16 -38.91 10.58
N SER A 944 23.00 -37.90 10.46
CA SER A 944 22.67 -36.61 9.87
C SER A 944 22.77 -36.68 8.34
N ILE A 945 22.23 -35.68 7.64
CA ILE A 945 22.24 -35.60 6.18
C ILE A 945 22.76 -34.25 5.74
N ASP A 946 23.61 -34.28 4.72
CA ASP A 946 24.03 -33.13 3.94
C ASP A 946 23.07 -33.01 2.74
N LEU A 947 22.27 -31.95 2.72
CA LEU A 947 21.32 -31.62 1.65
C LEU A 947 22.00 -30.60 0.73
N ASP A 948 22.27 -30.96 -0.53
CA ASP A 948 23.09 -30.13 -1.44
C ASP A 948 22.31 -28.95 -2.03
N ASP A 949 21.07 -29.23 -2.46
CA ASP A 949 20.12 -28.26 -2.99
C ASP A 949 18.78 -28.47 -2.27
N ILE A 950 18.16 -27.39 -1.83
CA ILE A 950 16.87 -27.38 -1.13
C ILE A 950 16.02 -26.26 -1.71
N LYS A 951 14.80 -26.62 -2.08
CA LYS A 951 13.78 -25.72 -2.58
C LYS A 951 12.57 -25.78 -1.68
N PHE A 952 12.02 -24.63 -1.32
CA PHE A 952 10.84 -24.53 -0.47
C PHE A 952 9.62 -24.03 -1.24
N HIS A 953 8.43 -24.46 -0.82
CA HIS A 953 7.19 -23.79 -1.18
C HIS A 953 7.20 -22.34 -0.66
N GLN A 954 6.55 -21.42 -1.38
CA GLN A 954 6.42 -20.00 -1.00
C GLN A 954 5.88 -19.76 0.43
N CYS A 955 5.26 -20.77 1.04
CA CYS A 955 4.76 -20.67 2.40
C CYS A 955 5.83 -20.71 3.49
N VAL A 956 7.06 -21.09 3.15
CA VAL A 956 8.20 -21.18 4.07
C VAL A 956 8.90 -19.82 4.19
N ARG A 957 9.08 -19.36 5.43
CA ARG A 957 9.77 -18.11 5.73
C ARG A 957 11.29 -18.30 5.58
N LEU A 958 11.80 -18.11 4.37
CA LEU A 958 13.23 -18.27 4.02
C LEU A 958 14.16 -17.53 4.99
N ALA A 959 13.85 -16.28 5.34
CA ALA A 959 14.62 -15.50 6.31
C ALA A 959 14.74 -16.14 7.71
N ARG A 960 13.81 -17.01 8.14
CA ARG A 960 14.01 -17.81 9.36
C ARG A 960 14.92 -19.00 9.11
N PHE A 961 14.72 -19.72 8.00
CA PHE A 961 15.57 -20.84 7.62
C PHE A 961 17.05 -20.44 7.43
N GLU A 962 17.34 -19.26 6.89
CA GLU A 962 18.72 -18.77 6.77
C GLU A 962 19.36 -18.47 8.14
N ASN A 963 18.59 -17.93 9.08
CA ASN A 963 19.07 -17.53 10.40
C ASN A 963 19.24 -18.71 11.39
N ASP A 964 18.24 -19.59 11.50
CA ASP A 964 18.20 -20.66 12.53
C ASP A 964 17.94 -22.07 11.97
N ARG A 965 17.90 -22.22 10.63
CA ARG A 965 17.57 -23.46 9.90
C ARG A 965 16.19 -24.05 10.23
N THR A 966 15.29 -23.31 10.87
CA THR A 966 13.91 -23.76 11.16
C THR A 966 13.00 -23.56 9.96
N ILE A 967 12.43 -24.66 9.46
CA ILE A 967 11.42 -24.65 8.41
C ILE A 967 10.08 -24.23 9.06
N SER A 968 9.76 -22.94 8.99
CA SER A 968 8.57 -22.30 9.58
C SER A 968 7.64 -21.78 8.48
N PHE A 969 6.38 -22.22 8.47
CA PHE A 969 5.43 -21.94 7.39
C PHE A 969 3.96 -21.94 7.84
N ILE A 970 3.07 -21.37 7.04
CA ILE A 970 1.61 -21.52 7.17
C ILE A 970 1.14 -22.38 5.99
N PRO A 971 0.67 -23.63 6.18
CA PRO A 971 0.43 -24.54 5.07
C PRO A 971 -0.79 -24.15 4.22
N PRO A 972 -0.68 -24.12 2.87
CA PRO A 972 -1.85 -24.22 1.99
C PRO A 972 -2.75 -25.38 2.40
N ASP A 973 -4.06 -25.20 2.27
CA ASP A 973 -5.01 -26.25 2.59
C ASP A 973 -5.07 -27.33 1.49
N GLY A 974 -5.21 -28.61 1.86
CA GLY A 974 -5.17 -29.74 0.92
C GLY A 974 -3.75 -30.25 0.66
N ALA A 975 -3.47 -30.67 -0.57
CA ALA A 975 -2.23 -31.33 -0.98
C ALA A 975 -1.25 -30.36 -1.67
N PHE A 976 0.01 -30.31 -1.22
CA PHE A 976 1.07 -29.52 -1.84
C PHE A 976 2.46 -30.08 -1.53
N ASP A 977 3.47 -29.75 -2.34
CA ASP A 977 4.87 -30.13 -2.08
C ASP A 977 5.52 -29.00 -1.25
N LEU A 978 5.85 -29.28 0.02
CA LEU A 978 6.39 -28.31 0.99
C LEU A 978 7.85 -27.94 0.70
N MET A 979 8.64 -28.94 0.34
CA MET A 979 10.02 -28.75 -0.12
C MET A 979 10.44 -29.89 -1.04
N THR A 980 11.34 -29.59 -1.97
CA THR A 980 12.12 -30.60 -2.69
C THR A 980 13.60 -30.44 -2.35
N TYR A 981 14.36 -31.52 -2.46
CA TYR A 981 15.78 -31.53 -2.14
C TYR A 981 16.54 -32.48 -3.06
N ARG A 982 17.83 -32.20 -3.27
CA ARG A 982 18.74 -33.06 -4.04
C ARG A 982 19.90 -33.54 -3.17
N LEU A 983 20.35 -34.76 -3.47
CA LEU A 983 21.50 -35.40 -2.86
C LEU A 983 22.41 -35.95 -3.96
N SER A 984 23.67 -35.53 -3.93
CA SER A 984 24.77 -35.98 -4.80
C SER A 984 25.50 -37.18 -4.21
N THR A 985 25.02 -37.71 -3.07
CA THR A 985 25.55 -38.94 -2.47
C THR A 985 25.33 -40.11 -3.42
N GLN A 986 26.41 -40.73 -3.90
CA GLN A 986 26.33 -41.89 -4.79
C GLN A 986 25.65 -43.08 -4.09
N VAL A 987 24.56 -43.56 -4.69
CA VAL A 987 23.75 -44.66 -4.17
C VAL A 987 23.98 -45.92 -5.01
N LYS A 988 24.06 -47.07 -4.33
CA LYS A 988 24.05 -48.38 -5.02
C LYS A 988 22.65 -48.66 -5.63
N PRO A 989 22.56 -49.14 -6.88
CA PRO A 989 21.28 -49.46 -7.51
C PRO A 989 20.43 -50.43 -6.67
N LEU A 990 19.28 -49.96 -6.20
CA LEU A 990 18.38 -50.72 -5.31
C LEU A 990 17.83 -51.99 -5.96
N ILE A 991 17.60 -51.97 -7.28
CA ILE A 991 17.33 -53.14 -8.11
C ILE A 991 18.34 -53.15 -9.23
N TRP A 992 19.31 -54.05 -9.16
CA TRP A 992 20.29 -54.26 -10.22
C TRP A 992 19.72 -55.20 -11.26
N VAL A 993 19.73 -54.81 -12.53
CA VAL A 993 19.28 -55.64 -13.65
C VAL A 993 20.44 -55.88 -14.59
N GLU A 994 20.79 -57.15 -14.78
CA GLU A 994 21.78 -57.61 -15.74
C GLU A 994 21.04 -58.35 -16.86
N ALA A 995 21.19 -57.93 -18.11
CA ALA A 995 20.62 -58.60 -19.27
C ALA A 995 21.73 -59.02 -20.23
N GLN A 996 21.76 -60.32 -20.53
CA GLN A 996 22.66 -60.92 -21.51
C GLN A 996 21.85 -61.21 -22.77
N VAL A 997 22.36 -60.79 -23.93
CA VAL A 997 21.66 -60.85 -25.23
C VAL A 997 22.44 -61.77 -26.17
N GLU A 998 21.88 -62.93 -26.49
CA GLU A 998 22.44 -63.89 -27.44
C GLU A 998 21.68 -63.74 -28.78
N ASN A 999 22.35 -63.18 -29.79
CA ASN A 999 21.77 -63.01 -31.12
C ASN A 999 22.22 -64.16 -32.05
N HIS A 1000 21.27 -65.04 -32.40
CA HIS A 1000 21.46 -66.06 -33.42
C HIS A 1000 21.06 -65.50 -34.78
N SER A 1001 22.07 -65.00 -35.50
CA SER A 1001 21.96 -64.27 -36.77
C SER A 1001 20.87 -64.82 -37.72
N ARG A 1002 19.89 -63.98 -38.06
CA ARG A 1002 18.79 -64.26 -38.99
C ARG A 1002 17.83 -65.41 -38.58
N SER A 1003 17.76 -65.74 -37.29
CA SER A 1003 16.82 -66.75 -36.79
C SER A 1003 16.11 -66.32 -35.51
N ARG A 1004 16.86 -66.01 -34.44
CA ARG A 1004 16.26 -65.67 -33.14
C ARG A 1004 17.19 -64.84 -32.27
N ILE A 1005 16.61 -64.17 -31.29
CA ILE A 1005 17.31 -63.44 -30.23
C ILE A 1005 16.84 -63.95 -28.88
N GLU A 1006 17.80 -64.32 -28.03
CA GLU A 1006 17.55 -64.81 -26.68
C GLU A 1006 18.04 -63.79 -25.65
N PHE A 1007 17.16 -63.42 -24.72
CA PHE A 1007 17.44 -62.53 -23.60
C PHE A 1007 17.44 -63.34 -22.31
N THR A 1008 18.55 -63.31 -21.58
CA THR A 1008 18.63 -63.83 -20.20
C THR A 1008 18.82 -62.66 -19.25
N VAL A 1009 17.77 -62.35 -18.48
CA VAL A 1009 17.71 -61.20 -17.57
C VAL A 1009 17.73 -61.67 -16.12
N LYS A 1010 18.61 -61.11 -15.29
CA LYS A 1010 18.71 -61.35 -13.85
C LYS A 1010 18.45 -60.03 -13.12
N ALA A 1011 17.43 -60.00 -12.26
CA ALA A 1011 17.15 -58.87 -11.39
C ALA A 1011 17.52 -59.23 -9.95
N ARG A 1012 18.28 -58.35 -9.28
CA ARG A 1012 18.77 -58.51 -7.89
C ARG A 1012 18.38 -57.30 -7.05
N SER A 1013 17.68 -57.51 -5.94
CA SER A 1013 17.38 -56.44 -4.97
C SER A 1013 18.54 -56.22 -3.99
N GLN A 1014 19.03 -54.98 -3.87
CA GLN A 1014 20.18 -54.58 -3.05
C GLN A 1014 19.77 -53.69 -1.86
N TYR A 1015 18.66 -54.02 -1.20
CA TYR A 1015 18.18 -53.36 0.02
C TYR A 1015 17.85 -54.38 1.11
N LYS A 1016 17.65 -53.88 2.33
CA LYS A 1016 17.43 -54.69 3.53
C LYS A 1016 16.27 -55.68 3.35
N GLU A 1017 16.45 -56.93 3.76
CA GLU A 1017 15.45 -58.02 3.64
C GLU A 1017 14.08 -57.69 4.25
N ARG A 1018 14.05 -56.86 5.29
CA ARG A 1018 12.81 -56.37 5.93
C ARG A 1018 12.00 -55.39 5.08
N SER A 1019 12.59 -54.90 3.99
CA SER A 1019 11.98 -53.98 3.03
C SER A 1019 11.68 -54.75 1.75
N THR A 1020 10.57 -54.39 1.10
CA THR A 1020 10.05 -55.07 -0.08
C THR A 1020 9.64 -54.02 -1.10
N ALA A 1021 10.13 -54.12 -2.33
CA ALA A 1021 9.62 -53.30 -3.42
C ALA A 1021 8.28 -53.88 -3.92
N THR A 1022 7.30 -53.01 -4.10
CA THR A 1022 5.99 -53.31 -4.66
C THR A 1022 5.90 -52.82 -6.09
N ASN A 1023 5.08 -53.51 -6.90
CA ASN A 1023 4.78 -53.13 -8.29
C ASN A 1023 6.04 -52.88 -9.15
N VAL A 1024 7.03 -53.76 -9.03
CA VAL A 1024 8.27 -53.65 -9.81
C VAL A 1024 7.95 -53.96 -11.27
N GLU A 1025 8.32 -53.06 -12.18
CA GLU A 1025 8.15 -53.20 -13.62
C GLU A 1025 9.51 -52.98 -14.29
N ILE A 1026 10.05 -54.03 -14.92
CA ILE A 1026 11.30 -54.00 -15.69
C ILE A 1026 10.92 -54.02 -17.16
N GLU A 1027 11.25 -52.94 -17.86
CA GLU A 1027 10.99 -52.74 -19.29
C GLU A 1027 12.30 -53.00 -20.05
N LEU A 1028 12.36 -54.16 -20.71
CA LEU A 1028 13.49 -54.62 -21.51
C LEU A 1028 13.20 -54.28 -22.98
N PRO A 1029 13.98 -53.41 -23.63
CA PRO A 1029 13.79 -53.13 -25.06
C PRO A 1029 14.20 -54.33 -25.90
N VAL A 1030 13.43 -54.60 -26.96
CA VAL A 1030 13.63 -55.68 -27.93
C VAL A 1030 13.59 -55.12 -29.36
N PRO A 1031 14.10 -55.83 -30.38
CA PRO A 1031 14.03 -55.35 -31.76
C PRO A 1031 12.58 -55.16 -32.24
N ALA A 1032 12.32 -54.11 -33.01
CA ALA A 1032 10.98 -53.79 -33.54
C ALA A 1032 10.45 -54.85 -34.54
N ASP A 1033 11.34 -55.65 -35.11
CA ASP A 1033 11.03 -56.76 -36.01
C ASP A 1033 10.84 -58.11 -35.26
N ALA A 1034 10.92 -58.12 -33.92
CA ALA A 1034 10.80 -59.32 -33.11
C ALA A 1034 9.37 -59.90 -33.10
N THR A 1035 9.26 -61.20 -33.38
CA THR A 1035 7.99 -61.94 -33.45
C THR A 1035 8.00 -63.19 -32.57
N ASN A 1036 6.81 -63.76 -32.30
CA ASN A 1036 6.62 -65.01 -31.56
C ASN A 1036 7.39 -65.11 -30.21
N PRO A 1037 7.07 -64.27 -29.22
CA PRO A 1037 7.74 -64.29 -27.91
C PRO A 1037 7.48 -65.59 -27.13
N ASN A 1038 8.54 -66.32 -26.81
CA ASN A 1038 8.55 -67.45 -25.86
C ASN A 1038 9.22 -66.98 -24.56
N VAL A 1039 8.43 -66.73 -23.51
CA VAL A 1039 8.92 -66.10 -22.28
C VAL A 1039 8.71 -67.01 -21.06
N ARG A 1040 9.76 -67.15 -20.25
CA ARG A 1040 9.77 -67.91 -18.99
C ARG A 1040 10.32 -67.02 -17.88
N THR A 1041 9.64 -66.97 -16.74
CA THR A 1041 10.07 -66.18 -15.57
C THR A 1041 10.09 -67.06 -14.32
N SER A 1042 11.01 -66.76 -13.39
CA SER A 1042 11.05 -67.42 -12.08
C SER A 1042 10.02 -66.84 -11.09
N MET A 1043 9.55 -65.62 -11.35
CA MET A 1043 8.61 -64.88 -10.51
C MET A 1043 7.94 -63.77 -11.32
N GLY A 1044 6.68 -63.46 -11.00
CA GLY A 1044 5.90 -62.42 -11.67
C GLY A 1044 5.31 -62.88 -13.01
N SER A 1045 4.96 -61.91 -13.87
CA SER A 1045 4.48 -62.14 -15.23
C SER A 1045 5.23 -61.23 -16.20
N ALA A 1046 5.47 -61.70 -17.42
CA ALA A 1046 6.09 -60.90 -18.47
C ALA A 1046 5.20 -60.92 -19.71
N ALA A 1047 5.05 -59.75 -20.34
CA ALA A 1047 4.22 -59.55 -21.52
C ALA A 1047 5.01 -58.75 -22.57
N TYR A 1048 4.95 -59.19 -23.82
CA TYR A 1048 5.48 -58.43 -24.94
C TYR A 1048 4.52 -57.28 -25.27
N ALA A 1049 5.06 -56.07 -25.43
CA ALA A 1049 4.36 -54.85 -25.78
C ALA A 1049 4.95 -54.34 -27.12
N PRO A 1050 4.45 -54.83 -28.27
CA PRO A 1050 4.94 -54.44 -29.59
C PRO A 1050 4.82 -52.93 -29.84
N GLU A 1051 3.82 -52.28 -29.23
CA GLU A 1051 3.60 -50.83 -29.36
C GLU A 1051 4.65 -49.95 -28.65
N ARG A 1052 5.65 -50.58 -28.01
CA ARG A 1052 6.78 -49.92 -27.33
C ARG A 1052 8.14 -50.54 -27.67
N ASP A 1053 8.18 -51.51 -28.58
CA ASP A 1053 9.35 -52.35 -28.86
C ASP A 1053 9.98 -52.92 -27.57
N ALA A 1054 9.14 -53.41 -26.64
CA ALA A 1054 9.60 -53.79 -25.30
C ALA A 1054 8.91 -55.04 -24.72
N LEU A 1055 9.68 -55.80 -23.94
CA LEU A 1055 9.20 -56.84 -23.04
C LEU A 1055 9.05 -56.28 -21.63
N VAL A 1056 7.83 -56.29 -21.09
CA VAL A 1056 7.52 -55.71 -19.78
C VAL A 1056 7.36 -56.84 -18.75
N TRP A 1057 8.30 -56.94 -17.82
CA TRP A 1057 8.30 -57.92 -16.73
C TRP A 1057 7.83 -57.28 -15.41
N LYS A 1058 6.69 -57.76 -14.89
CA LYS A 1058 6.04 -57.24 -13.69
C LYS A 1058 6.17 -58.21 -12.51
N VAL A 1059 6.75 -57.74 -11.41
CA VAL A 1059 6.90 -58.46 -10.14
C VAL A 1059 6.17 -57.69 -9.05
N LYS A 1060 5.02 -58.23 -8.61
CA LYS A 1060 4.12 -57.55 -7.64
C LYS A 1060 4.80 -57.25 -6.29
N SER A 1061 5.67 -58.15 -5.85
CA SER A 1061 6.38 -58.07 -4.56
C SER A 1061 7.79 -58.63 -4.74
N PHE A 1062 8.80 -57.81 -4.46
CA PHE A 1062 10.21 -58.14 -4.57
C PHE A 1062 10.89 -57.84 -3.22
N PRO A 1063 11.14 -58.86 -2.37
CA PRO A 1063 11.82 -58.67 -1.10
C PRO A 1063 13.30 -58.27 -1.28
N GLY A 1064 13.90 -57.62 -0.30
CA GLY A 1064 15.34 -57.31 -0.31
C GLY A 1064 16.24 -58.56 -0.31
N ASN A 1065 17.46 -58.44 -0.85
CA ASN A 1065 18.43 -59.53 -1.03
C ASN A 1065 17.87 -60.78 -1.74
N LYS A 1066 17.05 -60.59 -2.78
CA LYS A 1066 16.53 -61.67 -3.64
C LYS A 1066 17.02 -61.49 -5.08
N GLU A 1067 17.08 -62.62 -5.79
CA GLU A 1067 17.39 -62.68 -7.21
C GLU A 1067 16.27 -63.42 -7.93
N TYR A 1068 15.79 -62.85 -9.03
CA TYR A 1068 14.83 -63.46 -9.95
C TYR A 1068 15.38 -63.42 -11.37
N MET A 1069 14.94 -64.36 -12.20
CA MET A 1069 15.42 -64.52 -13.57
C MET A 1069 14.25 -64.60 -14.56
N LEU A 1070 14.46 -63.97 -15.72
CA LEU A 1070 13.61 -64.07 -16.90
C LEU A 1070 14.47 -64.58 -18.06
N ARG A 1071 13.93 -65.51 -18.85
CA ARG A 1071 14.47 -65.88 -20.16
C ARG A 1071 13.39 -65.67 -21.21
N ALA A 1072 13.70 -64.93 -22.25
CA ALA A 1072 12.82 -64.69 -23.38
C ALA A 1072 13.53 -65.02 -24.69
N GLU A 1073 12.81 -65.65 -25.60
CA GLU A 1073 13.25 -66.00 -26.95
C GLU A 1073 12.28 -65.36 -27.94
N PHE A 1074 12.80 -64.65 -28.93
CA PHE A 1074 12.02 -64.04 -30.02
C PHE A 1074 12.57 -64.49 -31.36
N MET A 1075 11.69 -64.69 -32.34
CA MET A 1075 12.07 -64.97 -33.72
C MET A 1075 12.34 -63.67 -34.47
N LEU A 1076 13.43 -63.63 -35.22
CA LEU A 1076 13.79 -62.51 -36.10
C LEU A 1076 13.50 -62.88 -37.57
N PRO A 1077 13.12 -61.91 -38.43
CA PRO A 1077 12.99 -62.14 -39.86
C PRO A 1077 14.32 -62.56 -40.50
N SER A 1078 14.23 -63.33 -41.59
CA SER A 1078 15.38 -63.76 -42.38
C SER A 1078 15.90 -62.67 -43.33
N ILE A 1079 15.16 -61.57 -43.51
CA ILE A 1079 15.48 -60.42 -44.35
C ILE A 1079 15.75 -59.23 -43.42
N THR A 1080 16.94 -58.65 -43.51
CA THR A 1080 17.29 -57.41 -42.80
C THR A 1080 16.68 -56.21 -43.51
N ALA A 1081 16.22 -55.21 -42.77
CA ALA A 1081 16.04 -53.86 -43.32
C ALA A 1081 17.41 -53.32 -43.74
N GLU A 1082 17.63 -53.16 -45.05
CA GLU A 1082 18.81 -52.49 -45.57
C GLU A 1082 18.77 -51.00 -45.16
N GLU A 1083 19.94 -50.44 -44.81
CA GLU A 1083 20.13 -49.06 -44.34
C GLU A 1083 19.60 -48.69 -42.92
N ALA A 1084 19.45 -49.65 -42.01
CA ALA A 1084 19.30 -49.31 -40.59
C ALA A 1084 20.60 -48.69 -40.01
N VAL A 1085 20.55 -47.38 -39.69
CA VAL A 1085 21.50 -46.69 -38.80
C VAL A 1085 21.73 -47.56 -37.56
N PRO A 1086 22.96 -47.72 -37.02
CA PRO A 1086 23.21 -48.59 -35.87
C PRO A 1086 22.26 -48.26 -34.73
N GLU A 1087 21.32 -49.18 -34.46
CA GLU A 1087 20.24 -48.97 -33.51
C GLU A 1087 20.85 -48.57 -32.17
N ARG A 1088 20.52 -47.35 -31.71
CA ARG A 1088 20.82 -46.93 -30.36
C ARG A 1088 19.94 -47.74 -29.42
N ARG A 1089 20.44 -48.93 -29.04
CA ARG A 1089 19.79 -49.81 -28.06
C ARG A 1089 19.30 -48.97 -26.88
N ALA A 1090 17.99 -48.92 -26.71
CA ALA A 1090 17.40 -48.25 -25.56
C ALA A 1090 17.94 -48.91 -24.26
N PRO A 1091 18.03 -48.15 -23.16
CA PRO A 1091 18.35 -48.73 -21.87
C PRO A 1091 17.15 -49.53 -21.33
N ILE A 1092 17.44 -50.52 -20.48
CA ILE A 1092 16.44 -51.13 -19.61
C ILE A 1092 15.95 -50.07 -18.65
N ARG A 1093 14.63 -49.88 -18.57
CA ARG A 1093 14.00 -49.01 -17.55
C ARG A 1093 13.44 -49.86 -16.42
N VAL A 1094 13.59 -49.42 -15.18
CA VAL A 1094 13.01 -50.10 -14.01
C VAL A 1094 12.14 -49.14 -13.22
N LYS A 1095 10.90 -49.52 -12.95
CA LYS A 1095 10.01 -48.82 -12.02
C LYS A 1095 9.80 -49.68 -10.79
N PHE A 1096 9.79 -49.06 -9.62
CA PHE A 1096 9.51 -49.72 -8.34
C PHE A 1096 9.06 -48.69 -7.30
N GLU A 1097 8.40 -49.16 -6.24
CA GLU A 1097 8.09 -48.40 -5.03
C GLU A 1097 8.50 -49.23 -3.80
N ILE A 1098 9.23 -48.66 -2.85
CA ILE A 1098 9.63 -49.27 -1.57
C ILE A 1098 9.03 -48.43 -0.44
N PRO A 1099 7.92 -48.86 0.18
CA PRO A 1099 7.32 -48.15 1.31
C PRO A 1099 8.16 -48.35 2.59
N TYR A 1100 8.07 -47.35 3.49
CA TYR A 1100 8.78 -47.27 4.78
C TYR A 1100 10.31 -47.33 4.65
N PHE A 1101 10.85 -46.85 3.54
CA PHE A 1101 12.27 -46.83 3.23
C PHE A 1101 12.72 -45.44 2.76
N THR A 1102 13.90 -45.02 3.20
CA THR A 1102 14.65 -43.87 2.68
C THR A 1102 16.06 -44.32 2.34
N VAL A 1103 16.57 -43.80 1.24
CA VAL A 1103 17.93 -43.98 0.74
C VAL A 1103 18.86 -42.98 1.40
N SER A 1104 18.42 -41.72 1.47
CA SER A 1104 19.15 -40.65 2.16
C SER A 1104 19.32 -40.92 3.66
N GLY A 1105 18.33 -41.60 4.27
CA GLY A 1105 18.18 -41.72 5.71
C GLY A 1105 17.42 -40.56 6.36
N ILE A 1106 16.68 -39.75 5.59
CA ILE A 1106 15.98 -38.55 6.09
C ILE A 1106 14.91 -38.92 7.10
N GLN A 1107 14.81 -38.10 8.15
CA GLN A 1107 13.93 -38.30 9.29
C GLN A 1107 13.32 -36.97 9.73
N VAL A 1108 11.99 -36.96 9.76
CA VAL A 1108 11.21 -35.91 10.40
C VAL A 1108 11.32 -36.08 11.90
N ARG A 1109 12.05 -35.18 12.57
CA ARG A 1109 12.28 -35.20 14.02
C ARG A 1109 11.07 -34.68 14.80
N TYR A 1110 10.41 -33.66 14.27
CA TYR A 1110 9.16 -33.12 14.78
C TYR A 1110 8.42 -32.34 13.70
N LEU A 1111 7.09 -32.30 13.82
CA LEU A 1111 6.24 -31.31 13.18
C LEU A 1111 5.40 -30.67 14.28
N LYS A 1112 5.69 -29.41 14.62
CA LYS A 1112 4.89 -28.62 15.56
C LYS A 1112 3.84 -27.84 14.78
N ILE A 1113 2.62 -27.81 15.31
CA ILE A 1113 1.48 -27.08 14.74
C ILE A 1113 1.02 -26.11 15.83
N ILE A 1114 1.02 -24.81 15.52
CA ILE A 1114 0.74 -23.73 16.47
C ILE A 1114 -0.44 -22.94 15.92
N GLU A 1115 -1.54 -22.88 16.67
CA GLU A 1115 -2.76 -22.17 16.29
C GLU A 1115 -3.33 -21.43 17.51
N LYS A 1116 -3.92 -20.25 17.31
CA LYS A 1116 -4.49 -19.40 18.37
C LYS A 1116 -5.61 -20.09 19.14
N SER A 1117 -6.38 -20.97 18.48
CA SER A 1117 -7.44 -21.77 19.12
C SER A 1117 -6.92 -23.00 19.89
N GLY A 1118 -5.62 -23.32 19.82
CA GLY A 1118 -4.98 -24.32 20.67
C GLY A 1118 -5.43 -25.77 20.45
N TYR A 1119 -6.06 -26.11 19.31
CA TYR A 1119 -6.48 -27.50 19.06
C TYR A 1119 -5.27 -28.44 18.94
N GLN A 1120 -5.47 -29.70 19.31
CA GLN A 1120 -4.50 -30.77 19.06
C GLN A 1120 -4.69 -31.33 17.65
N ALA A 1121 -3.62 -31.26 16.83
CA ALA A 1121 -3.59 -31.88 15.51
C ALA A 1121 -2.79 -33.20 15.53
N LEU A 1122 -3.12 -34.11 14.60
CA LEU A 1122 -2.47 -35.41 14.45
C LEU A 1122 -1.56 -35.43 13.21
N PRO A 1123 -0.22 -35.35 13.38
CA PRO A 1123 0.73 -35.49 12.29
C PRO A 1123 1.07 -36.96 12.02
N TRP A 1124 0.93 -37.37 10.76
CA TRP A 1124 1.33 -38.66 10.22
C TRP A 1124 2.51 -38.47 9.28
N VAL A 1125 3.50 -39.37 9.33
CA VAL A 1125 4.64 -39.36 8.41
C VAL A 1125 4.80 -40.74 7.79
N ARG A 1126 4.91 -40.80 6.45
CA ARG A 1126 5.35 -42.01 5.74
C ARG A 1126 6.53 -41.69 4.83
N TYR A 1127 7.37 -42.70 4.63
CA TYR A 1127 8.56 -42.63 3.79
C TYR A 1127 8.38 -43.58 2.61
N ILE A 1128 8.71 -43.13 1.41
CA ILE A 1128 8.54 -43.88 0.16
C ILE A 1128 9.77 -43.64 -0.70
N THR A 1129 10.43 -44.70 -1.14
CA THR A 1129 11.46 -44.62 -2.18
C THR A 1129 10.91 -45.16 -3.49
N MET A 1130 11.09 -44.45 -4.60
CA MET A 1130 10.65 -44.88 -5.93
C MET A 1130 11.77 -44.72 -6.98
N ALA A 1131 11.59 -45.36 -8.12
CA ALA A 1131 12.46 -45.12 -9.28
C ALA A 1131 12.15 -43.75 -9.91
N GLY A 1132 13.20 -42.96 -10.19
CA GLY A 1132 13.14 -41.82 -11.09
C GLY A 1132 13.60 -42.21 -12.50
N GLU A 1133 14.58 -41.48 -13.04
CA GLU A 1133 15.33 -41.90 -14.24
C GLU A 1133 16.23 -43.10 -13.89
N TYR A 1134 15.67 -44.31 -13.94
CA TYR A 1134 16.36 -45.54 -13.54
C TYR A 1134 16.65 -46.42 -14.77
N GLU A 1135 17.80 -46.18 -15.38
CA GLU A 1135 18.21 -46.69 -16.69
C GLU A 1135 19.49 -47.52 -16.62
N LEU A 1136 19.46 -48.73 -17.18
CA LEU A 1136 20.62 -49.61 -17.30
C LEU A 1136 20.84 -49.93 -18.77
N ARG A 1137 21.94 -49.45 -19.35
CA ARG A 1137 22.28 -49.75 -20.74
C ARG A 1137 22.63 -51.23 -20.88
N LEU A 1138 22.09 -51.86 -21.92
CA LEU A 1138 22.38 -53.25 -22.27
C LEU A 1138 23.89 -53.45 -22.45
N MET A 1139 24.39 -54.61 -22.01
CA MET A 1139 25.77 -55.04 -22.20
C MET A 1139 26.03 -55.50 -23.64
#